data_AF-A0A7S4UFG8-F1
#
_entry.id   AF-A0A7S4UFG8-F1
#
_cell.length_a   1.000
_cell.length_b   1.000
_cell.length_c   1.000
_cell.angle_alpha   90.00
_cell.angle_beta   90.00
_cell.angle_gamma   90.00
#
_symmetry.space_group_name_H-M   'P 1'
#
loop_
_entity.id
_entity.type
_entity.pdbx_description
1 polymer ?
#
loop_
_entity_poly.entity_id
_entity_poly.type
_entity_poly.pdbx_seq_one_letter_code
_entity_poly.pdbx_strand_id
1 'polypeptide(L)'
;GRLASGRHVVVGSEGFRPEDARLGVQAAASGACLVDALAVLAERPALVARLLPNAAPGDESSSGCHEVRLCVGGRWRALLVDEWLPVCQGAGAASGREGPRAGRNDHESLVFGRSAGNQLWLPLLEKAYAKAFGAYDFALPGTPLDEVLTDFSGAPVETLHLGTTSRSAVSGAMDEEALWKWLRGMEEQGALVACSTRGGGPARAMVHAILELAEAGEPRLAAAGLGSCRAVRLRNPRAGLHTGTSYREVLTALRGVPMEGSTHGDGSFWVEFPRDFLAAFCRLDVCHARAAGGAIAHTRSFEGEFVAGKGLGTRGCSLQIAACADADTVDCWLTVFQPLPVGARLLRPAIGRVLNDIGLLVLRESDLRPRALVMSGAWERATCRVSLEPEQAYAVLPLSFRSWPGPLLLRVQASAPVCARVVSEEDYAPVAWNRILEHTAAPCPALRPLDGLGVTSRSTYPLTFQGSSGRRISGAELVVLQLHGAALAMVHNSHLSCTLLVECRLQASHAAVHTARGPQFGEWHEERNEAAWMLASDERWDAAPDWRCHTAEDVVPPRSFQLLCVLLALAPERWAFEVNSVQASEVPADVASRRPADHPFAPRLQEDGGSLRPSAGSRAVGGGRKEDLDSMGTEEREAVRLAIELSLRERLASGGERPPCAAEEAEESGLRSAGRWSRRARAPTASAAAKCAVCSEALAEPAPIACCSQRVCGSCARCWAEVLVLEQGADEVCCPACAQPLADAELPAVLKAPALAALQARRRERKAAASRLPPSEEALGLPPGQLERLGAKRCPACGAGVAKEAESCHKMICRTCRAKFCFRCLTRLEYFNCGCTGAEHKFVDPVDGRVIAH
;
A
#
# COMPACT_ATOMS: atom_id res chain seq x y z
N GLY A 1 31.06 -16.48 21.38
CA GLY A 1 32.50 -16.80 21.23
C GLY A 1 33.30 -15.57 20.79
N ARG A 2 34.64 -15.63 20.90
CA ARG A 2 35.56 -14.77 20.13
C ARG A 2 36.46 -15.68 19.30
N LEU A 3 36.23 -15.76 18.00
CA LEU A 3 37.15 -16.44 17.08
C LEU A 3 38.43 -15.59 16.98
N ALA A 4 39.58 -16.24 17.13
CA ALA A 4 40.88 -15.56 17.23
C ALA A 4 41.39 -14.98 15.89
N SER A 5 40.65 -15.16 14.79
CA SER A 5 41.10 -14.87 13.42
C SER A 5 40.75 -13.48 12.91
N GLY A 6 39.84 -12.74 13.57
CA GLY A 6 39.37 -11.42 13.12
C GLY A 6 38.60 -11.42 11.78
N ARG A 7 38.38 -12.58 11.17
CA ARG A 7 37.62 -12.74 9.92
C ARG A 7 36.12 -12.60 10.17
N HIS A 8 35.39 -12.24 9.12
CA HIS A 8 33.94 -12.32 9.09
C HIS A 8 33.49 -13.78 8.93
N VAL A 9 32.35 -14.11 9.53
CA VAL A 9 31.64 -15.39 9.37
C VAL A 9 30.17 -15.06 9.12
N VAL A 10 29.44 -15.87 8.36
CA VAL A 10 28.02 -15.58 8.11
C VAL A 10 27.19 -15.80 9.38
N VAL A 11 27.31 -17.00 9.97
CA VAL A 11 26.67 -17.41 11.23
C VAL A 11 27.72 -18.03 12.14
N GLY A 12 27.85 -17.55 13.37
CA GLY A 12 28.80 -18.08 14.34
C GLY A 12 28.47 -19.53 14.76
N SER A 13 29.43 -20.20 15.40
CA SER A 13 29.25 -21.56 15.94
C SER A 13 28.07 -21.71 16.91
N GLU A 14 27.65 -20.60 17.51
CA GLU A 14 26.55 -20.52 18.47
C GLU A 14 25.16 -20.30 17.81
N GLY A 15 25.10 -20.25 16.47
CA GLY A 15 23.87 -20.04 15.72
C GLY A 15 23.37 -18.59 15.73
N PHE A 16 22.07 -18.43 15.49
CA PHE A 16 21.39 -17.13 15.49
C PHE A 16 20.96 -16.78 16.91
N ARG A 17 21.51 -15.70 17.46
CA ARG A 17 21.24 -15.25 18.84
C ARG A 17 20.53 -13.89 18.87
N PRO A 18 19.48 -13.69 19.70
CA PRO A 18 18.87 -12.38 19.92
C PRO A 18 19.89 -11.34 20.35
N GLU A 19 20.82 -11.71 21.24
CA GLU A 19 21.87 -10.82 21.73
C GLU A 19 22.95 -10.48 20.69
N ASP A 20 22.91 -11.03 19.48
CA ASP A 20 23.77 -10.58 18.39
C ASP A 20 23.27 -9.30 17.72
N ALA A 21 21.96 -9.00 17.79
CA ALA A 21 21.37 -7.90 17.03
C ALA A 21 21.88 -6.53 17.49
N ARG A 22 22.39 -5.73 16.57
CA ARG A 22 22.97 -4.40 16.85
C ARG A 22 22.56 -3.39 15.79
N LEU A 23 22.31 -2.15 16.23
CA LEU A 23 22.11 -1.01 15.35
C LEU A 23 23.47 -0.43 14.90
N GLY A 24 23.59 -0.13 13.61
CA GLY A 24 24.49 0.90 13.09
C GLY A 24 23.83 2.28 13.09
N VAL A 25 24.60 3.31 12.72
CA VAL A 25 24.19 4.73 12.84
C VAL A 25 22.95 5.11 12.01
N GLN A 26 22.81 4.57 10.79
CA GLN A 26 21.68 4.80 9.90
C GLN A 26 20.48 3.90 10.28
N ALA A 27 20.73 2.65 10.69
CA ALA A 27 19.66 1.80 11.22
C ALA A 27 19.00 2.43 12.46
N ALA A 28 19.77 3.09 13.34
CA ALA A 28 19.21 3.82 14.48
C ALA A 28 18.30 5.02 14.09
N ALA A 29 18.38 5.51 12.85
CA ALA A 29 17.53 6.57 12.31
C ALA A 29 16.32 6.04 11.54
N SER A 30 16.49 5.01 10.69
CA SER A 30 15.43 4.54 9.77
C SER A 30 15.14 3.03 9.78
N GLY A 31 16.01 2.20 10.36
CA GLY A 31 15.92 0.72 10.31
C GLY A 31 15.67 0.01 11.64
N ALA A 32 15.51 0.73 12.75
CA ALA A 32 15.56 0.16 14.09
C ALA A 32 14.47 -0.90 14.35
N CYS A 33 13.28 -0.74 13.77
CA CYS A 33 12.19 -1.71 13.83
C CYS A 33 12.59 -3.06 13.20
N LEU A 34 13.26 -3.05 12.04
CA LEU A 34 13.72 -4.28 11.36
C LEU A 34 14.76 -5.02 12.21
N VAL A 35 15.72 -4.29 12.79
CA VAL A 35 16.78 -4.88 13.63
C VAL A 35 16.18 -5.49 14.90
N ASP A 36 15.24 -4.81 15.56
CA ASP A 36 14.56 -5.37 16.73
C ASP A 36 13.69 -6.58 16.36
N ALA A 37 12.96 -6.54 15.23
CA ALA A 37 12.17 -7.67 14.75
C ALA A 37 13.04 -8.90 14.44
N LEU A 38 14.24 -8.70 13.89
CA LEU A 38 15.21 -9.77 13.67
C LEU A 38 15.76 -10.33 14.99
N ALA A 39 15.93 -9.51 16.03
CA ALA A 39 16.26 -9.97 17.38
C ALA A 39 15.13 -10.83 17.98
N VAL A 40 13.87 -10.40 17.82
CA VAL A 40 12.69 -11.16 18.25
C VAL A 40 12.58 -12.50 17.51
N LEU A 41 12.77 -12.51 16.19
CA LEU A 41 12.77 -13.75 15.38
C LEU A 41 13.90 -14.71 15.77
N ALA A 42 15.04 -14.19 16.25
CA ALA A 42 16.16 -15.01 16.72
C ALA A 42 15.90 -15.74 18.05
N GLU A 43 14.85 -15.41 18.82
CA GLU A 43 14.37 -16.25 19.95
C GLU A 43 13.85 -17.62 19.47
N ARG A 44 13.63 -17.76 18.15
CA ARG A 44 13.27 -18.99 17.46
C ARG A 44 14.26 -19.22 16.31
N PRO A 45 15.51 -19.67 16.57
CA PRO A 45 16.58 -19.73 15.55
C PRO A 45 16.23 -20.48 14.26
N ALA A 46 15.30 -21.44 14.33
CA ALA A 46 14.77 -22.16 13.17
C ALA A 46 13.98 -21.27 12.17
N LEU A 47 13.45 -20.13 12.60
CA LEU A 47 12.91 -19.10 11.69
C LEU A 47 14.04 -18.50 10.87
N VAL A 48 15.06 -17.95 11.54
CA VAL A 48 16.18 -17.24 10.90
C VAL A 48 16.99 -18.17 9.99
N ALA A 49 17.22 -19.42 10.42
CA ALA A 49 17.90 -20.45 9.63
C ALA A 49 17.21 -20.73 8.28
N ARG A 50 15.88 -20.67 8.21
CA ARG A 50 15.13 -20.89 6.96
C ARG A 50 15.27 -19.74 5.96
N LEU A 51 15.67 -18.57 6.43
CA LEU A 51 15.90 -17.38 5.60
C LEU A 51 17.29 -17.38 4.96
N LEU A 52 18.26 -18.04 5.60
CA LEU A 52 19.65 -18.18 5.13
C LEU A 52 19.98 -19.67 4.90
N PRO A 53 19.33 -20.35 3.93
CA PRO A 53 19.44 -21.79 3.71
C PRO A 53 20.86 -22.28 3.39
N ASN A 54 21.74 -21.41 2.91
CA ASN A 54 23.13 -21.72 2.54
C ASN A 54 24.16 -21.28 3.59
N ALA A 55 23.75 -20.88 4.80
CA ALA A 55 24.66 -20.43 5.85
C ALA A 55 24.46 -21.25 7.13
N ALA A 56 25.22 -22.33 7.29
CA ALA A 56 25.19 -23.15 8.49
C ALA A 56 25.96 -22.48 9.66
N PRO A 57 25.54 -22.66 10.92
CA PRO A 57 26.29 -22.20 12.09
C PRO A 57 27.72 -22.74 12.12
N GLY A 58 28.70 -21.83 12.18
CA GLY A 58 30.12 -22.19 12.20
C GLY A 58 30.72 -22.53 10.83
N ASP A 59 29.99 -22.33 9.74
CA ASP A 59 30.53 -22.47 8.38
C ASP A 59 31.45 -21.30 8.03
N GLU A 60 32.74 -21.58 7.84
CA GLU A 60 33.75 -20.60 7.42
C GLU A 60 33.90 -20.51 5.89
N SER A 61 33.13 -21.30 5.10
CA SER A 61 33.18 -21.25 3.64
C SER A 61 32.35 -20.08 3.09
N SER A 62 33.02 -18.95 2.83
CA SER A 62 32.39 -17.84 2.09
C SER A 62 32.46 -18.08 0.58
N SER A 63 31.28 -18.21 -0.03
CA SER A 63 31.05 -18.08 -1.48
C SER A 63 31.08 -16.61 -1.95
N GLY A 64 31.08 -15.63 -1.04
CA GLY A 64 30.84 -14.21 -1.32
C GLY A 64 29.42 -13.88 -1.81
N CYS A 65 28.53 -14.88 -1.92
CA CYS A 65 27.18 -14.76 -2.46
C CYS A 65 26.21 -15.71 -1.76
N HIS A 66 25.15 -15.16 -1.18
CA HIS A 66 24.23 -15.84 -0.28
C HIS A 66 22.80 -15.81 -0.80
N GLU A 67 22.08 -16.92 -0.64
CA GLU A 67 20.64 -16.99 -0.91
C GLU A 67 19.89 -16.52 0.35
N VAL A 68 19.07 -15.49 0.21
CA VAL A 68 18.13 -15.07 1.26
C VAL A 68 16.68 -15.33 0.82
N ARG A 69 15.89 -15.98 1.66
CA ARG A 69 14.46 -16.28 1.41
C ARG A 69 13.56 -15.33 2.21
N LEU A 70 12.71 -14.57 1.52
CA LEU A 70 11.72 -13.66 2.13
C LEU A 70 10.31 -13.89 1.55
N CYS A 71 9.27 -13.70 2.35
CA CYS A 71 7.87 -13.87 1.97
C CYS A 71 7.17 -12.54 1.59
N VAL A 72 7.77 -11.78 0.67
CA VAL A 72 7.28 -10.45 0.25
C VAL A 72 6.00 -10.56 -0.60
N GLY A 73 5.00 -9.72 -0.32
CA GLY A 73 3.73 -9.70 -1.07
C GLY A 73 3.00 -11.04 -1.07
N GLY A 74 3.13 -11.82 0.01
CA GLY A 74 2.54 -13.16 0.12
C GLY A 74 3.22 -14.23 -0.76
N ARG A 75 4.43 -14.00 -1.29
CA ARG A 75 5.19 -15.02 -2.05
C ARG A 75 6.59 -15.20 -1.47
N TRP A 76 6.99 -16.46 -1.24
CA TRP A 76 8.38 -16.78 -0.91
C TRP A 76 9.28 -16.57 -2.13
N ARG A 77 10.29 -15.72 -1.99
CA ARG A 77 11.25 -15.33 -3.02
C ARG A 77 12.67 -15.61 -2.52
N ALA A 78 13.46 -16.29 -3.34
CA ALA A 78 14.91 -16.40 -3.16
C ALA A 78 15.59 -15.16 -3.78
N LEU A 79 16.49 -14.54 -3.02
CA LEU A 79 17.20 -13.32 -3.38
C LEU A 79 18.69 -13.56 -3.15
N LEU A 80 19.47 -13.51 -4.24
CA LEU A 80 20.93 -13.58 -4.12
C LEU A 80 21.49 -12.23 -3.66
N VAL A 81 22.29 -12.23 -2.59
CA VAL A 81 22.99 -11.05 -2.06
C VAL A 81 24.46 -11.35 -1.83
N ASP A 82 25.32 -10.43 -2.27
CA ASP A 82 26.76 -10.47 -2.02
C ASP A 82 27.12 -9.79 -0.67
N GLU A 83 28.38 -9.94 -0.24
CA GLU A 83 28.88 -9.39 1.03
C GLU A 83 29.27 -7.90 1.00
N TRP A 84 29.02 -7.16 -0.11
CA TRP A 84 29.32 -5.71 -0.16
C TRP A 84 28.28 -4.91 0.64
N LEU A 85 28.62 -4.59 1.89
CA LEU A 85 27.75 -3.92 2.84
C LEU A 85 28.10 -2.43 3.01
N PRO A 86 27.12 -1.52 3.18
CA PRO A 86 27.41 -0.09 3.35
C PRO A 86 28.12 0.23 4.68
N VAL A 87 29.25 0.95 4.59
CA VAL A 87 30.11 1.33 5.73
C VAL A 87 30.38 2.83 5.80
N CYS A 88 30.47 3.37 7.02
CA CYS A 88 30.80 4.78 7.30
C CYS A 88 32.32 4.97 7.34
N GLN A 89 32.87 5.70 6.38
CA GLN A 89 34.27 6.14 6.44
C GLN A 89 34.47 7.10 7.62
N GLY A 90 35.10 6.63 8.70
CA GLY A 90 35.56 7.47 9.81
C GLY A 90 34.97 7.18 11.20
N ALA A 91 34.05 6.22 11.35
CA ALA A 91 33.41 5.93 12.65
C ALA A 91 34.41 5.62 13.81
N GLY A 92 35.60 5.09 13.50
CA GLY A 92 36.68 4.86 14.46
C GLY A 92 37.48 6.10 14.90
N ALA A 93 37.19 7.30 14.39
CA ALA A 93 37.92 8.54 14.72
C ALA A 93 37.41 9.25 15.99
N ALA A 94 36.21 8.91 16.48
CA ALA A 94 35.63 9.53 17.68
C ALA A 94 36.38 9.16 18.98
N SER A 95 37.12 8.04 18.99
CA SER A 95 38.18 7.82 19.98
C SER A 95 39.47 8.46 19.45
N GLY A 96 39.91 9.58 20.06
CA GLY A 96 41.03 10.41 19.60
C GLY A 96 42.42 9.75 19.67
N ARG A 97 42.63 8.69 18.88
CA ARG A 97 43.89 7.98 18.70
C ARG A 97 44.22 7.93 17.21
N GLU A 98 44.84 9.01 16.73
CA GLU A 98 45.34 9.07 15.36
C GLU A 98 46.51 8.08 15.18
N GLY A 99 46.38 7.19 14.20
CA GLY A 99 47.42 6.24 13.83
C GLY A 99 46.88 5.12 12.94
N PRO A 100 47.57 4.75 11.84
CA PRO A 100 47.18 3.63 11.00
C PRO A 100 47.54 2.31 11.69
N ARG A 101 46.63 1.80 12.54
CA ARG A 101 46.75 0.45 13.11
C ARG A 101 46.11 -0.57 12.18
N ALA A 102 46.90 -1.58 11.78
CA ALA A 102 46.34 -2.84 11.31
C ALA A 102 45.44 -3.42 12.41
N GLY A 103 44.24 -3.92 12.04
CA GLY A 103 43.23 -4.38 13.00
C GLY A 103 42.08 -3.39 13.26
N ARG A 104 41.65 -2.61 12.25
CA ARG A 104 40.28 -2.04 12.26
C ARG A 104 39.28 -3.16 12.00
N ASN A 105 38.28 -3.31 12.86
CA ASN A 105 37.13 -4.16 12.58
C ASN A 105 36.15 -3.37 11.72
N ASP A 106 36.19 -3.55 10.40
CA ASP A 106 35.29 -2.86 9.47
C ASP A 106 33.81 -3.16 9.75
N HIS A 107 33.52 -4.28 10.43
CA HIS A 107 32.21 -4.61 11.01
C HIS A 107 31.62 -3.51 11.90
N GLU A 108 32.43 -2.86 12.75
CA GLU A 108 31.98 -1.74 13.60
C GLU A 108 31.66 -0.47 12.81
N SER A 109 32.02 -0.41 11.52
CA SER A 109 31.73 0.71 10.61
C SER A 109 30.47 0.51 9.77
N LEU A 110 29.79 -0.63 9.87
CA LEU A 110 28.49 -0.88 9.20
C LEU A 110 27.46 0.18 9.61
N VAL A 111 26.82 0.81 8.63
CA VAL A 111 25.89 1.93 8.89
C VAL A 111 24.49 1.45 9.22
N PHE A 112 24.07 0.31 8.69
CA PHE A 112 22.78 -0.30 8.96
C PHE A 112 22.88 -1.38 10.07
N GLY A 113 22.00 -2.37 10.11
CA GLY A 113 22.04 -3.47 11.07
C GLY A 113 23.37 -4.24 11.04
N ARG A 114 23.80 -4.72 12.21
CA ARG A 114 25.04 -5.50 12.40
C ARG A 114 24.84 -6.62 13.42
N SER A 115 25.64 -7.68 13.34
CA SER A 115 25.58 -8.83 14.27
C SER A 115 26.85 -8.96 15.11
N ALA A 116 26.74 -9.12 16.42
CA ALA A 116 27.89 -9.26 17.31
C ALA A 116 28.83 -10.41 16.90
N GLY A 117 30.13 -10.27 17.22
CA GLY A 117 31.13 -11.29 16.91
C GLY A 117 31.55 -11.37 15.44
N ASN A 118 31.52 -10.25 14.71
CA ASN A 118 31.82 -10.15 13.27
C ASN A 118 30.91 -10.98 12.35
N GLN A 119 29.71 -11.32 12.81
CA GLN A 119 28.74 -12.10 12.04
C GLN A 119 28.04 -11.27 10.96
N LEU A 120 27.59 -11.90 9.87
CA LEU A 120 26.95 -11.22 8.73
C LEU A 120 25.45 -11.56 8.53
N TRP A 121 24.88 -12.49 9.32
CA TRP A 121 23.49 -12.93 9.13
C TRP A 121 22.48 -11.78 9.11
N LEU A 122 22.54 -10.84 10.06
CA LEU A 122 21.60 -9.71 10.13
C LEU A 122 21.83 -8.70 8.99
N PRO A 123 23.07 -8.21 8.72
CA PRO A 123 23.35 -7.38 7.54
C PRO A 123 22.87 -7.96 6.21
N LEU A 124 23.02 -9.28 5.98
CA LEU A 124 22.61 -9.93 4.74
C LEU A 124 21.08 -10.01 4.61
N LEU A 125 20.37 -10.31 5.71
CA LEU A 125 18.91 -10.29 5.75
C LEU A 125 18.35 -8.89 5.47
N GLU A 126 18.91 -7.87 6.10
CA GLU A 126 18.52 -6.47 5.87
C GLU A 126 18.85 -6.02 4.44
N LYS A 127 20.02 -6.39 3.89
CA LYS A 127 20.37 -6.13 2.50
C LYS A 127 19.42 -6.81 1.52
N ALA A 128 19.00 -8.03 1.79
CA ALA A 128 18.00 -8.74 0.97
C ALA A 128 16.62 -8.07 1.05
N TYR A 129 16.22 -7.59 2.23
CA TYR A 129 15.00 -6.81 2.41
C TYR A 129 15.06 -5.50 1.61
N ALA A 130 16.15 -4.74 1.73
CA ALA A 130 16.43 -3.56 0.92
C ALA A 130 16.35 -3.86 -0.59
N LYS A 131 16.98 -4.95 -1.04
CA LYS A 131 16.94 -5.40 -2.45
C LYS A 131 15.53 -5.80 -2.90
N ALA A 132 14.69 -6.35 -2.02
CA ALA A 132 13.33 -6.76 -2.37
C ALA A 132 12.41 -5.58 -2.72
N PHE A 133 12.62 -4.42 -2.08
CA PHE A 133 11.81 -3.19 -2.27
C PHE A 133 12.53 -2.10 -3.09
N GLY A 134 13.82 -2.27 -3.39
CA GLY A 134 14.61 -1.48 -4.35
C GLY A 134 15.84 -0.80 -3.75
N ALA A 135 15.73 -0.29 -2.52
CA ALA A 135 16.85 0.32 -1.78
C ALA A 135 16.58 0.31 -0.27
N TYR A 136 17.63 0.56 0.53
CA TYR A 136 17.53 0.68 2.00
C TYR A 136 16.53 1.76 2.42
N ASP A 137 16.62 2.95 1.83
CA ASP A 137 15.71 4.07 2.10
C ASP A 137 14.27 3.81 1.63
N PHE A 138 14.05 2.77 0.82
CA PHE A 138 12.71 2.37 0.38
C PHE A 138 12.13 1.30 1.31
N ALA A 139 12.97 0.41 1.86
CA ALA A 139 12.53 -0.76 2.61
C ALA A 139 12.40 -0.52 4.13
N LEU A 140 13.19 0.39 4.69
CA LEU A 140 13.36 0.56 6.13
C LEU A 140 12.45 1.63 6.77
N PRO A 141 12.39 2.88 6.25
CA PRO A 141 11.66 3.96 6.95
C PRO A 141 10.16 3.68 7.01
N GLY A 142 9.58 3.75 8.21
CA GLY A 142 8.14 3.61 8.39
C GLY A 142 7.58 2.21 8.08
N THR A 143 8.41 1.16 8.13
CA THR A 143 7.95 -0.23 8.04
C THR A 143 7.50 -0.72 9.43
N PRO A 144 6.22 -1.07 9.63
CA PRO A 144 5.69 -1.51 10.91
C PRO A 144 6.10 -2.95 11.23
N LEU A 145 5.99 -3.32 12.50
CA LEU A 145 6.50 -4.59 13.02
C LEU A 145 5.79 -5.82 12.46
N ASP A 146 4.47 -5.79 12.33
CA ASP A 146 3.69 -6.88 11.73
C ASP A 146 4.05 -7.11 10.26
N GLU A 147 4.42 -6.04 9.55
CA GLU A 147 4.83 -6.12 8.15
C GLU A 147 6.13 -6.91 8.04
N VAL A 148 7.14 -6.55 8.84
CA VAL A 148 8.41 -7.28 8.95
C VAL A 148 8.19 -8.72 9.43
N LEU A 149 7.49 -8.93 10.55
CA LEU A 149 7.29 -10.27 11.11
C LEU A 149 6.55 -11.19 10.12
N THR A 150 5.59 -10.68 9.34
CA THR A 150 4.95 -11.46 8.26
C THR A 150 5.88 -11.70 7.07
N ASP A 151 6.61 -10.70 6.60
CA ASP A 151 7.52 -10.83 5.45
C ASP A 151 8.65 -11.83 5.75
N PHE A 152 9.11 -11.91 7.00
CA PHE A 152 10.18 -12.81 7.43
C PHE A 152 9.66 -14.20 7.85
N SER A 153 8.47 -14.32 8.45
CA SER A 153 7.94 -15.63 8.87
C SER A 153 7.07 -16.34 7.81
N GLY A 154 6.51 -15.57 6.88
CA GLY A 154 5.48 -16.02 5.93
C GLY A 154 4.14 -16.37 6.58
N ALA A 155 3.89 -15.92 7.81
CA ALA A 155 2.64 -16.15 8.54
C ALA A 155 1.95 -14.81 8.89
N PRO A 156 0.62 -14.81 9.08
CA PRO A 156 -0.09 -13.68 9.65
C PRO A 156 0.45 -13.36 11.04
N VAL A 157 0.41 -12.06 11.35
CA VAL A 157 0.68 -11.51 12.67
C VAL A 157 -0.61 -10.91 13.18
N GLU A 158 -1.05 -11.33 14.38
CA GLU A 158 -2.23 -10.75 15.03
C GLU A 158 -1.77 -9.61 15.94
N THR A 159 -2.23 -8.39 15.65
CA THR A 159 -1.85 -7.17 16.37
C THR A 159 -2.94 -6.76 17.36
N LEU A 160 -2.57 -6.63 18.64
CA LEU A 160 -3.44 -6.14 19.71
C LEU A 160 -2.93 -4.79 20.24
N HIS A 161 -3.75 -3.75 20.13
CA HIS A 161 -3.44 -2.43 20.68
C HIS A 161 -3.84 -2.32 22.15
N LEU A 162 -2.90 -1.90 23.00
CA LEU A 162 -3.10 -1.71 24.44
C LEU A 162 -3.57 -0.28 24.72
N GLY A 163 -4.81 -0.16 25.20
CA GLY A 163 -5.42 1.12 25.59
C GLY A 163 -4.62 1.86 26.67
N THR A 164 -4.81 3.17 26.79
CA THR A 164 -4.24 3.96 27.88
C THR A 164 -5.12 3.87 29.12
N THR A 165 -4.52 3.62 30.29
CA THR A 165 -5.19 3.53 31.60
C THR A 165 -5.84 4.84 32.08
N SER A 166 -5.82 5.89 31.26
CA SER A 166 -6.42 7.20 31.52
C SER A 166 -7.53 7.51 30.50
N ARG A 167 -8.78 7.40 30.95
CA ARG A 167 -9.96 8.17 30.50
C ARG A 167 -10.25 8.28 29.00
N SER A 168 -10.10 7.21 28.23
CA SER A 168 -10.75 7.11 26.91
C SER A 168 -11.58 5.83 26.81
N ALA A 169 -12.89 5.97 27.02
CA ALA A 169 -13.86 4.90 26.85
C ALA A 169 -14.25 4.75 25.36
N VAL A 170 -13.25 4.53 24.50
CA VAL A 170 -13.48 4.11 23.11
C VAL A 170 -13.46 2.58 23.07
N SER A 171 -14.51 2.02 22.48
CA SER A 171 -14.83 0.59 22.47
C SER A 171 -13.71 -0.29 21.94
N GLY A 172 -13.23 -1.24 22.76
CA GLY A 172 -12.42 -2.37 22.30
C GLY A 172 -11.24 -2.81 23.17
N ALA A 173 -10.88 -2.09 24.23
CA ALA A 173 -9.83 -2.56 25.13
C ALA A 173 -10.24 -3.85 25.86
N MET A 174 -9.42 -4.89 25.78
CA MET A 174 -9.55 -6.08 26.65
C MET A 174 -9.34 -5.68 28.11
N ASP A 175 -10.09 -6.28 29.02
CA ASP A 175 -9.84 -6.20 30.46
C ASP A 175 -8.46 -6.79 30.81
N GLU A 176 -7.84 -6.32 31.89
CA GLU A 176 -6.50 -6.72 32.34
C GLU A 176 -6.40 -8.24 32.60
N GLU A 177 -7.46 -8.83 33.15
CA GLU A 177 -7.54 -10.28 33.42
C GLU A 177 -7.78 -11.09 32.14
N ALA A 178 -8.62 -10.59 31.21
CA ALA A 178 -8.78 -11.18 29.88
C ALA A 178 -7.47 -11.13 29.07
N LEU A 179 -6.73 -10.02 29.15
CA LEU A 179 -5.41 -9.86 28.52
C LEU A 179 -4.39 -10.83 29.12
N TRP A 180 -4.36 -10.99 30.45
CA TRP A 180 -3.47 -11.94 31.11
C TRP A 180 -3.76 -13.38 30.68
N LYS A 181 -5.04 -13.79 30.65
CA LYS A 181 -5.46 -15.12 30.17
C LYS A 181 -5.08 -15.36 28.71
N TRP A 182 -5.23 -14.35 27.84
CA TRP A 182 -4.83 -14.44 26.44
C TRP A 182 -3.31 -14.57 26.29
N LEU A 183 -2.52 -13.76 27.03
CA LEU A 183 -1.06 -13.86 27.07
C LEU A 183 -0.59 -15.25 27.54
N ARG A 184 -1.20 -15.79 28.61
CA ARG A 184 -0.96 -17.16 29.11
C ARG A 184 -1.28 -18.21 28.04
N GLY A 185 -2.39 -18.08 27.33
CA GLY A 185 -2.74 -18.97 26.22
C GLY A 185 -1.74 -18.93 25.06
N MET A 186 -1.14 -17.77 24.77
CA MET A 186 -0.08 -17.64 23.76
C MET A 186 1.25 -18.26 24.24
N GLU A 187 1.61 -18.08 25.52
CA GLU A 187 2.77 -18.73 26.14
C GLU A 187 2.65 -20.26 26.15
N GLU A 188 1.48 -20.79 26.52
CA GLU A 188 1.20 -22.23 26.58
C GLU A 188 1.20 -22.89 25.20
N GLN A 189 0.82 -22.15 24.15
CA GLN A 189 1.02 -22.57 22.75
C GLN A 189 2.49 -22.49 22.31
N GLY A 190 3.33 -21.74 23.02
CA GLY A 190 4.71 -21.45 22.66
C GLY A 190 4.83 -20.38 21.56
N ALA A 191 3.79 -19.60 21.29
CA ALA A 191 3.78 -18.60 20.22
C ALA A 191 4.79 -17.47 20.49
N LEU A 192 5.41 -16.96 19.43
CA LEU A 192 6.31 -15.81 19.52
C LEU A 192 5.49 -14.53 19.60
N VAL A 193 5.53 -13.86 20.75
CA VAL A 193 4.85 -12.59 21.01
C VAL A 193 5.86 -11.47 21.16
N ALA A 194 5.68 -10.40 20.39
CA ALA A 194 6.44 -9.17 20.49
C ALA A 194 5.62 -8.07 21.18
N CYS A 195 6.27 -7.15 21.90
CA CYS A 195 5.62 -5.96 22.46
C CYS A 195 6.40 -4.68 22.14
N SER A 196 5.67 -3.64 21.73
CA SER A 196 6.25 -2.34 21.35
C SER A 196 6.03 -1.29 22.44
N THR A 197 7.11 -0.58 22.82
CA THR A 197 7.05 0.48 23.84
C THR A 197 6.23 1.69 23.38
N ARG A 198 5.58 2.37 24.33
CA ARG A 198 4.92 3.67 24.07
C ARG A 198 5.98 4.70 23.70
N GLY A 199 5.80 5.39 22.57
CA GLY A 199 6.77 6.36 22.07
C GLY A 199 6.78 7.67 22.87
N GLY A 200 7.62 7.76 23.90
CA GLY A 200 7.88 9.00 24.64
C GLY A 200 8.88 8.79 25.79
N GLY A 201 10.04 9.47 25.71
CA GLY A 201 11.13 9.35 26.70
C GLY A 201 12.40 8.69 26.13
N PRO A 202 13.41 8.41 26.99
CA PRO A 202 14.71 7.87 26.57
C PRO A 202 14.60 6.45 25.98
N ALA A 203 13.59 5.68 26.40
CA ALA A 203 13.15 4.50 25.67
C ALA A 203 12.42 4.94 24.38
N ARG A 204 13.20 5.25 23.34
CA ARG A 204 12.71 5.32 21.94
C ARG A 204 11.92 4.04 21.61
N ALA A 205 11.06 4.11 20.59
CA ALA A 205 10.30 2.95 20.13
C ALA A 205 11.21 1.72 19.98
N MET A 206 10.89 0.68 20.76
CA MET A 206 11.67 -0.55 20.92
C MET A 206 10.73 -1.73 20.99
N VAL A 207 11.10 -2.81 20.29
CA VAL A 207 10.32 -4.04 20.24
C VAL A 207 10.99 -5.11 21.08
N HIS A 208 10.30 -5.61 22.10
CA HIS A 208 10.80 -6.65 23.00
C HIS A 208 10.11 -7.98 22.71
N ALA A 209 10.81 -9.11 22.85
CA ALA A 209 10.16 -10.42 22.86
C ALA A 209 9.60 -10.69 24.26
N ILE A 210 8.38 -11.19 24.36
CA ILE A 210 7.86 -11.81 25.59
C ILE A 210 8.42 -13.22 25.66
N LEU A 211 9.14 -13.52 26.74
CA LEU A 211 9.80 -14.82 26.94
C LEU A 211 8.96 -15.73 27.83
N GLU A 212 8.31 -15.17 28.85
CA GLU A 212 7.77 -15.91 29.98
C GLU A 212 6.79 -15.04 30.80
N LEU A 213 5.82 -15.68 31.44
CA LEU A 213 4.85 -15.08 32.36
C LEU A 213 4.93 -15.78 33.72
N ALA A 214 4.71 -15.03 34.79
CA ALA A 214 4.73 -15.56 36.15
C ALA A 214 3.59 -15.00 37.00
N GLU A 215 2.98 -15.88 37.79
CA GLU A 215 1.92 -15.57 38.74
C GLU A 215 2.48 -15.05 40.07
N ALA A 216 1.64 -14.33 40.81
CA ALA A 216 1.99 -13.85 42.15
C ALA A 216 2.26 -15.04 43.10
N GLY A 217 3.23 -14.89 44.00
CA GLY A 217 3.66 -15.92 44.94
C GLY A 217 4.70 -16.91 44.40
N GLU A 218 5.04 -16.87 43.10
CA GLU A 218 6.04 -17.77 42.55
C GLU A 218 7.47 -17.47 43.08
N PRO A 219 8.27 -18.51 43.45
CA PRO A 219 9.59 -18.31 44.06
C PRO A 219 10.57 -17.46 43.24
N ARG A 220 10.49 -17.57 41.90
CA ARG A 220 11.29 -16.77 40.95
C ARG A 220 10.99 -15.27 41.02
N LEU A 221 9.74 -14.89 41.27
CA LEU A 221 9.37 -13.49 41.48
C LEU A 221 9.71 -13.01 42.89
N ALA A 222 9.60 -13.88 43.91
CA ALA A 222 10.04 -13.56 45.26
C ALA A 222 11.54 -13.20 45.31
N ALA A 223 12.39 -13.97 44.61
CA ALA A 223 13.81 -13.65 44.44
C ALA A 223 14.04 -12.30 43.74
N ALA A 224 13.23 -11.98 42.71
CA ALA A 224 13.29 -10.70 42.01
C ALA A 224 12.62 -9.52 42.75
N GLY A 225 12.14 -9.70 43.99
CA GLY A 225 11.42 -8.66 44.74
C GLY A 225 10.03 -8.31 44.18
N LEU A 226 9.50 -9.11 43.25
CA LEU A 226 8.19 -8.96 42.59
C LEU A 226 7.15 -9.98 43.10
N GLY A 227 7.47 -10.76 44.14
CA GLY A 227 6.69 -11.93 44.57
C GLY A 227 5.23 -11.66 44.98
N SER A 228 4.80 -10.42 45.16
CA SER A 228 3.41 -10.04 45.43
C SER A 228 2.56 -9.78 44.19
N CYS A 229 3.18 -9.68 43.00
CA CYS A 229 2.52 -9.27 41.76
C CYS A 229 2.72 -10.32 40.65
N ARG A 230 1.90 -10.24 39.60
CA ARG A 230 2.18 -10.91 38.32
C ARG A 230 3.30 -10.18 37.60
N ALA A 231 4.06 -10.89 36.77
CA ALA A 231 5.13 -10.28 35.98
C ALA A 231 5.29 -10.90 34.59
N VAL A 232 5.77 -10.07 33.66
CA VAL A 232 6.13 -10.46 32.28
C VAL A 232 7.64 -10.39 32.13
N ARG A 233 8.26 -11.45 31.62
CA ARG A 233 9.69 -11.49 31.29
C ARG A 233 9.91 -11.09 29.84
N LEU A 234 10.80 -10.13 29.63
CA LEU A 234 11.08 -9.52 28.34
C LEU A 234 12.55 -9.67 27.95
N ARG A 235 12.81 -9.80 26.64
CA ARG A 235 14.15 -9.62 26.04
C ARG A 235 14.33 -8.17 25.60
N ASN A 236 15.44 -7.54 25.98
CA ASN A 236 15.91 -6.34 25.30
C ASN A 236 16.55 -6.71 23.94
N PRO A 237 16.01 -6.29 22.78
CA PRO A 237 16.53 -6.62 21.44
C PRO A 237 17.94 -6.06 21.17
N ARG A 238 18.39 -5.09 21.97
CA ARG A 238 19.62 -4.30 21.81
C ARG A 238 20.62 -4.58 22.93
N ALA A 239 20.45 -5.69 23.67
CA ALA A 239 21.29 -6.08 24.79
C ALA A 239 22.77 -6.24 24.36
N GLY A 240 23.62 -5.31 24.80
CA GLY A 240 25.06 -5.28 24.47
C GLY A 240 25.49 -4.20 23.47
N LEU A 241 24.67 -3.18 23.19
CA LEU A 241 25.19 -1.91 22.63
C LEU A 241 26.03 -1.17 23.69
N HIS A 242 27.23 -0.75 23.30
CA HIS A 242 28.09 0.13 24.11
C HIS A 242 27.79 1.63 23.94
N THR A 243 26.85 2.00 23.06
CA THR A 243 26.56 3.40 22.68
C THR A 243 25.07 3.62 22.42
N GLY A 244 24.45 4.60 23.06
CA GLY A 244 23.10 5.09 22.72
C GLY A 244 22.15 5.12 23.91
N THR A 245 21.62 3.97 24.29
CA THR A 245 20.85 3.76 25.52
C THR A 245 21.48 2.61 26.29
N SER A 246 21.95 2.86 27.52
CA SER A 246 22.45 1.77 28.35
C SER A 246 21.30 0.83 28.71
N TYR A 247 21.61 -0.47 28.89
CA TYR A 247 20.64 -1.45 29.40
C TYR A 247 19.93 -0.95 30.69
N ARG A 248 20.65 -0.17 31.51
CA ARG A 248 20.13 0.46 32.73
C ARG A 248 19.07 1.53 32.47
N GLU A 249 19.15 2.30 31.39
CA GLU A 249 18.13 3.28 31.01
C GLU A 249 16.84 2.59 30.59
N VAL A 250 16.95 1.48 29.83
CA VAL A 250 15.79 0.66 29.46
C VAL A 250 15.12 0.07 30.70
N LEU A 251 15.89 -0.53 31.62
CA LEU A 251 15.37 -1.00 32.91
C LEU A 251 14.72 0.14 33.71
N THR A 252 15.35 1.31 33.80
CA THR A 252 14.81 2.46 34.54
C THR A 252 13.49 2.96 33.94
N ALA A 253 13.41 3.06 32.62
CA ALA A 253 12.22 3.54 31.91
C ALA A 253 11.05 2.54 31.99
N LEU A 254 11.34 1.24 31.93
CA LEU A 254 10.34 0.17 31.99
C LEU A 254 10.07 -0.34 33.41
N ARG A 255 10.72 0.23 34.43
CA ARG A 255 10.73 -0.26 35.83
C ARG A 255 11.13 -1.74 35.93
N GLY A 256 11.99 -2.17 35.01
CA GLY A 256 12.37 -3.56 34.86
C GLY A 256 13.36 -4.05 35.91
N VAL A 257 13.14 -5.27 36.42
CA VAL A 257 14.06 -5.96 37.33
C VAL A 257 14.91 -6.96 36.53
N PRO A 258 16.26 -6.82 36.49
CA PRO A 258 17.12 -7.77 35.79
C PRO A 258 17.13 -9.14 36.48
N MET A 259 17.27 -10.22 35.71
CA MET A 259 17.41 -11.56 36.27
C MET A 259 18.73 -11.72 37.04
N GLU A 260 18.68 -12.30 38.25
CA GLU A 260 19.90 -12.67 38.98
C GLU A 260 20.72 -13.69 38.18
N GLY A 261 22.04 -13.50 38.13
CA GLY A 261 22.95 -14.23 37.24
C GLY A 261 23.14 -13.60 35.85
N SER A 262 22.33 -12.62 35.45
CA SER A 262 22.55 -11.88 34.19
C SER A 262 23.72 -10.88 34.31
N THR A 263 24.96 -11.36 34.09
CA THR A 263 26.15 -10.51 33.91
C THR A 263 26.14 -9.79 32.56
N HIS A 264 25.10 -8.97 32.33
CA HIS A 264 24.84 -8.23 31.08
C HIS A 264 24.71 -9.09 29.79
N GLY A 265 24.72 -10.43 29.90
CA GLY A 265 24.96 -11.33 28.76
C GLY A 265 23.77 -11.56 27.84
N ASP A 266 22.58 -11.79 28.39
CA ASP A 266 21.36 -12.12 27.62
C ASP A 266 20.36 -10.95 27.58
N GLY A 267 20.42 -10.03 28.54
CA GLY A 267 19.57 -8.85 28.62
C GLY A 267 18.08 -9.13 28.86
N SER A 268 17.74 -10.21 29.58
CA SER A 268 16.35 -10.45 30.02
C SER A 268 16.03 -9.83 31.38
N PHE A 269 14.78 -9.35 31.52
CA PHE A 269 14.29 -8.65 32.71
C PHE A 269 12.79 -8.87 32.91
N TRP A 270 12.30 -8.71 34.14
CA TRP A 270 10.89 -8.75 34.52
C TRP A 270 10.28 -7.35 34.57
N VAL A 271 8.99 -7.24 34.24
CA VAL A 271 8.16 -6.03 34.41
C VAL A 271 6.87 -6.40 35.14
N GLU A 272 6.44 -5.56 36.09
CA GLU A 272 5.19 -5.74 36.85
C GLU A 272 3.96 -5.68 35.94
N PHE A 273 3.07 -6.68 36.04
CA PHE A 273 1.76 -6.70 35.38
C PHE A 273 0.64 -6.55 36.42
N PRO A 274 -0.42 -5.74 36.15
CA PRO A 274 -0.67 -4.98 34.92
C PRO A 274 0.04 -3.61 34.89
N ARG A 275 0.39 -3.07 36.06
CA ARG A 275 0.71 -1.66 36.30
C ARG A 275 1.81 -1.09 35.40
N ASP A 276 3.02 -1.65 35.45
CA ASP A 276 4.15 -1.09 34.72
C ASP A 276 4.15 -1.54 33.25
N PHE A 277 3.68 -2.77 32.96
CA PHE A 277 3.54 -3.28 31.59
C PHE A 277 2.56 -2.45 30.74
N LEU A 278 1.33 -2.18 31.22
CA LEU A 278 0.34 -1.41 30.44
C LEU A 278 0.71 0.08 30.32
N ALA A 279 1.45 0.61 31.29
CA ALA A 279 2.04 1.95 31.19
C ALA A 279 3.14 2.02 30.12
N ALA A 280 4.00 0.99 30.03
CA ALA A 280 5.18 0.98 29.16
C ALA A 280 4.91 0.56 27.70
N PHE A 281 3.92 -0.30 27.44
CA PHE A 281 3.66 -0.88 26.11
C PHE A 281 2.32 -0.43 25.51
N CYS A 282 2.27 -0.19 24.19
CA CYS A 282 1.05 0.19 23.46
C CYS A 282 0.53 -0.87 22.47
N ARG A 283 1.31 -1.90 22.16
CA ARG A 283 1.01 -2.83 21.07
C ARG A 283 1.68 -4.18 21.33
N LEU A 284 0.95 -5.25 21.09
CA LEU A 284 1.42 -6.63 21.07
C LEU A 284 1.23 -7.20 19.66
N ASP A 285 2.16 -8.04 19.21
CA ASP A 285 2.15 -8.65 17.89
C ASP A 285 2.49 -10.16 18.01
N VAL A 286 1.55 -11.03 17.66
CA VAL A 286 1.69 -12.49 17.77
C VAL A 286 2.00 -13.10 16.41
N CYS A 287 3.13 -13.80 16.27
CA CYS A 287 3.47 -14.50 15.04
C CYS A 287 2.92 -15.94 15.06
N HIS A 288 1.95 -16.24 14.18
CA HIS A 288 1.32 -17.57 14.13
C HIS A 288 2.11 -18.62 13.31
N ALA A 289 3.34 -18.34 12.89
CA ALA A 289 4.17 -19.28 12.16
C ALA A 289 4.47 -20.54 12.99
N ARG A 290 4.34 -21.73 12.38
CA ARG A 290 4.66 -23.02 13.03
C ARG A 290 6.05 -23.06 13.69
N ALA A 291 7.05 -22.55 12.99
CA ALA A 291 8.43 -22.50 13.47
C ALA A 291 8.67 -21.42 14.55
N ALA A 292 7.68 -20.55 14.79
CA ALA A 292 7.65 -19.62 15.91
C ALA A 292 6.93 -20.20 17.15
N GLY A 293 6.34 -21.40 17.04
CA GLY A 293 5.41 -21.98 18.01
C GLY A 293 3.94 -21.60 17.78
N GLY A 294 3.61 -20.95 16.66
CA GLY A 294 2.24 -20.60 16.32
C GLY A 294 1.42 -21.76 15.75
N ALA A 295 0.10 -21.64 15.83
CA ALA A 295 -0.85 -22.71 15.53
C ALA A 295 -0.92 -23.19 14.07
N ILE A 296 -0.37 -22.46 13.10
CA ILE A 296 -0.57 -22.77 11.66
C ILE A 296 0.09 -24.11 11.28
N ALA A 297 -0.72 -25.06 10.79
CA ALA A 297 -0.26 -26.34 10.27
C ALA A 297 -0.47 -26.48 8.75
N HIS A 298 -1.43 -25.75 8.18
CA HIS A 298 -1.75 -25.78 6.75
C HIS A 298 -1.57 -24.40 6.12
N THR A 299 -1.12 -24.32 4.87
CA THR A 299 -0.95 -23.07 4.12
C THR A 299 -1.11 -23.32 2.63
N ARG A 300 -1.97 -22.55 1.97
CA ARG A 300 -2.16 -22.57 0.52
C ARG A 300 -2.39 -21.14 0.00
N SER A 301 -1.96 -20.87 -1.22
CA SER A 301 -2.20 -19.57 -1.87
C SER A 301 -2.82 -19.76 -3.25
N PHE A 302 -3.66 -18.81 -3.63
CA PHE A 302 -4.48 -18.80 -4.83
C PHE A 302 -4.27 -17.46 -5.51
N GLU A 303 -3.89 -17.50 -6.78
CA GLU A 303 -3.62 -16.30 -7.56
C GLU A 303 -4.90 -15.82 -8.24
N GLY A 304 -5.05 -14.51 -8.32
CA GLY A 304 -6.16 -13.85 -8.99
C GLY A 304 -5.73 -12.47 -9.46
N GLU A 305 -6.70 -11.64 -9.81
CA GLU A 305 -6.45 -10.28 -10.27
C GLU A 305 -7.62 -9.36 -9.93
N PHE A 306 -7.30 -8.08 -9.74
CA PHE A 306 -8.27 -7.00 -9.76
C PHE A 306 -8.74 -6.78 -11.20
N VAL A 307 -10.03 -6.53 -11.38
CA VAL A 307 -10.64 -6.29 -12.70
C VAL A 307 -11.56 -5.08 -12.67
N ALA A 308 -11.29 -4.14 -13.57
CA ALA A 308 -12.19 -3.01 -13.81
C ALA A 308 -13.46 -3.51 -14.50
N GLY A 309 -14.57 -3.51 -13.77
CA GLY A 309 -15.85 -4.01 -14.29
C GLY A 309 -16.86 -4.36 -13.20
N LYS A 310 -17.89 -5.10 -13.61
CA LYS A 310 -18.98 -5.56 -12.75
C LYS A 310 -18.50 -6.64 -11.76
N GLY A 311 -19.30 -6.90 -10.72
CA GLY A 311 -19.04 -7.96 -9.74
C GLY A 311 -18.37 -7.44 -8.46
N LEU A 312 -17.35 -8.15 -7.98
CA LEU A 312 -16.61 -7.85 -6.75
C LEU A 312 -15.35 -6.97 -6.97
N GLY A 313 -15.02 -6.64 -8.22
CA GLY A 313 -13.76 -5.96 -8.58
C GLY A 313 -12.52 -6.86 -8.53
N THR A 314 -12.70 -8.16 -8.31
CA THR A 314 -11.65 -9.20 -8.32
C THR A 314 -12.14 -10.43 -9.08
N ARG A 315 -11.22 -11.27 -9.59
CA ARG A 315 -11.55 -12.58 -10.17
C ARG A 315 -10.50 -13.65 -9.90
N GLY A 316 -10.89 -14.91 -10.07
CA GLY A 316 -9.99 -16.08 -10.09
C GLY A 316 -9.49 -16.58 -8.72
N CYS A 317 -9.67 -15.80 -7.65
CA CYS A 317 -9.28 -16.15 -6.28
C CYS A 317 -10.43 -16.12 -5.26
N SER A 318 -11.69 -16.09 -5.71
CA SER A 318 -12.85 -16.39 -4.84
C SER A 318 -12.87 -17.88 -4.52
N LEU A 319 -13.06 -18.25 -3.24
CA LEU A 319 -12.94 -19.65 -2.79
C LEU A 319 -14.18 -20.13 -2.05
N GLN A 320 -14.52 -21.41 -2.21
CA GLN A 320 -15.26 -22.20 -1.24
C GLN A 320 -14.23 -22.94 -0.36
N ILE A 321 -14.33 -22.80 0.96
CA ILE A 321 -13.48 -23.48 1.94
C ILE A 321 -14.30 -24.28 2.95
N ALA A 322 -13.76 -25.40 3.42
CA ALA A 322 -14.33 -26.24 4.48
C ALA A 322 -13.22 -26.95 5.25
N ALA A 323 -13.46 -27.24 6.53
CA ALA A 323 -12.58 -28.13 7.28
C ALA A 323 -12.52 -29.52 6.60
N CYS A 324 -11.37 -30.19 6.64
CA CYS A 324 -11.30 -31.59 6.18
C CYS A 324 -12.16 -32.49 7.08
N ALA A 325 -12.58 -33.64 6.55
CA ALA A 325 -13.24 -34.67 7.36
C ALA A 325 -12.39 -35.05 8.58
N ASP A 326 -13.07 -35.40 9.68
CA ASP A 326 -12.49 -35.72 11.00
C ASP A 326 -11.77 -34.57 11.74
N ALA A 327 -11.81 -33.34 11.22
CA ALA A 327 -11.34 -32.16 11.95
C ALA A 327 -12.46 -31.54 12.82
N ASP A 328 -12.10 -31.19 14.06
CA ASP A 328 -12.85 -30.26 14.91
C ASP A 328 -12.86 -28.84 14.30
N THR A 329 -13.31 -27.84 15.06
CA THR A 329 -13.25 -26.42 14.66
C THR A 329 -11.85 -26.00 14.20
N VAL A 330 -11.71 -25.58 12.94
CA VAL A 330 -10.43 -25.18 12.35
C VAL A 330 -10.30 -23.66 12.27
N ASP A 331 -9.35 -23.09 13.00
CA ASP A 331 -9.02 -21.67 12.88
C ASP A 331 -8.28 -21.39 11.57
N CYS A 332 -8.78 -20.43 10.80
CA CYS A 332 -8.27 -20.02 9.52
C CYS A 332 -7.98 -18.51 9.50
N TRP A 333 -6.77 -18.16 9.09
CA TRP A 333 -6.35 -16.82 8.73
C TRP A 333 -6.39 -16.70 7.21
N LEU A 334 -7.19 -15.76 6.73
CA LEU A 334 -7.39 -15.48 5.31
C LEU A 334 -6.74 -14.12 5.02
N THR A 335 -5.66 -14.11 4.26
CA THR A 335 -4.94 -12.88 3.91
C THR A 335 -4.97 -12.66 2.41
N VAL A 336 -5.52 -11.52 1.97
CA VAL A 336 -5.39 -11.04 0.60
C VAL A 336 -4.20 -10.09 0.53
N PHE A 337 -3.31 -10.29 -0.45
CA PHE A 337 -2.15 -9.45 -0.74
C PHE A 337 -2.27 -8.85 -2.14
N GLN A 338 -1.90 -7.58 -2.30
CA GLN A 338 -1.56 -7.01 -3.61
C GLN A 338 -0.04 -6.75 -3.68
N PRO A 339 0.66 -7.16 -4.75
CA PRO A 339 2.08 -6.89 -4.90
C PRO A 339 2.40 -5.38 -4.94
N LEU A 340 3.29 -4.93 -4.06
CA LEU A 340 3.80 -3.56 -4.10
C LEU A 340 4.73 -3.33 -5.30
N PRO A 341 4.58 -2.23 -6.06
CA PRO A 341 5.60 -1.78 -7.01
C PRO A 341 6.93 -1.48 -6.29
N VAL A 342 8.05 -1.72 -6.98
CA VAL A 342 9.39 -1.37 -6.47
C VAL A 342 9.45 0.13 -6.18
N GLY A 343 9.95 0.50 -5.00
CA GLY A 343 9.96 1.89 -4.53
C GLY A 343 8.63 2.44 -3.99
N ALA A 344 7.50 1.73 -4.09
CA ALA A 344 6.21 2.24 -3.61
C ALA A 344 6.20 2.57 -2.10
N ARG A 345 7.04 1.90 -1.29
CA ARG A 345 7.20 2.20 0.14
C ARG A 345 7.76 3.60 0.42
N LEU A 346 8.51 4.23 -0.49
CA LEU A 346 8.88 5.65 -0.39
C LEU A 346 7.68 6.59 -0.35
N LEU A 347 6.55 6.17 -0.94
CA LEU A 347 5.35 7.00 -0.99
C LEU A 347 4.61 7.02 0.35
N ARG A 348 5.06 6.28 1.38
CA ARG A 348 4.41 6.28 2.71
C ARG A 348 4.40 7.70 3.31
N PRO A 349 3.27 8.16 3.88
CA PRO A 349 2.00 7.45 4.08
C PRO A 349 1.00 7.56 2.90
N ALA A 350 1.33 8.29 1.82
CA ALA A 350 0.51 8.40 0.62
C ALA A 350 0.52 7.17 -0.32
N ILE A 351 1.10 6.03 0.08
CA ILE A 351 1.17 4.79 -0.72
C ILE A 351 -0.21 4.30 -1.17
N GLY A 352 -1.26 4.50 -0.36
CA GLY A 352 -2.63 4.18 -0.75
C GLY A 352 -3.17 4.95 -1.97
N ARG A 353 -2.47 5.98 -2.46
CA ARG A 353 -2.79 6.63 -3.75
C ARG A 353 -2.46 5.78 -4.97
N VAL A 354 -1.54 4.81 -4.86
CA VAL A 354 -1.10 3.96 -5.98
C VAL A 354 -1.52 2.49 -5.87
N LEU A 355 -2.24 2.12 -4.80
CA LEU A 355 -2.74 0.78 -4.53
C LEU A 355 -4.26 0.68 -4.75
N ASN A 356 -4.77 -0.53 -4.94
CA ASN A 356 -6.21 -0.81 -4.80
C ASN A 356 -6.62 -0.83 -3.33
N ASP A 357 -7.90 -0.58 -3.04
CA ASP A 357 -8.46 -1.00 -1.77
C ASP A 357 -8.69 -2.51 -1.74
N ILE A 358 -8.41 -3.12 -0.59
CA ILE A 358 -8.61 -4.55 -0.36
C ILE A 358 -9.68 -4.75 0.71
N GLY A 359 -10.72 -5.51 0.35
CA GLY A 359 -11.67 -6.10 1.27
C GLY A 359 -11.73 -7.63 1.18
N LEU A 360 -12.25 -8.24 2.25
CA LEU A 360 -12.54 -9.66 2.38
C LEU A 360 -13.93 -9.81 2.99
N LEU A 361 -14.82 -10.51 2.30
CA LEU A 361 -16.09 -10.98 2.84
C LEU A 361 -16.05 -12.50 2.97
N VAL A 362 -16.46 -13.03 4.12
CA VAL A 362 -16.63 -14.47 4.35
C VAL A 362 -18.10 -14.74 4.65
N LEU A 363 -18.75 -15.55 3.80
CA LEU A 363 -20.14 -15.99 3.96
C LEU A 363 -20.15 -17.47 4.36
N ARG A 364 -21.02 -17.89 5.27
CA ARG A 364 -21.35 -19.33 5.43
C ARG A 364 -22.27 -19.75 4.29
N GLU A 365 -21.99 -20.86 3.60
CA GLU A 365 -22.75 -21.22 2.39
C GLU A 365 -24.17 -21.70 2.67
N SER A 366 -24.43 -22.32 3.83
CA SER A 366 -25.73 -22.90 4.16
C SER A 366 -26.86 -21.87 4.33
N ASP A 367 -26.54 -20.61 4.65
CA ASP A 367 -27.51 -19.50 4.81
C ASP A 367 -27.05 -18.16 4.21
N LEU A 368 -25.86 -18.13 3.60
CA LEU A 368 -25.22 -16.95 3.03
C LEU A 368 -25.08 -15.80 4.05
N ARG A 369 -24.95 -16.10 5.35
CA ARG A 369 -24.73 -15.06 6.37
C ARG A 369 -23.24 -14.67 6.47
N PRO A 370 -22.93 -13.37 6.59
CA PRO A 370 -21.58 -12.92 6.91
C PRO A 370 -21.06 -13.53 8.21
N ARG A 371 -19.85 -14.09 8.15
CA ARG A 371 -19.04 -14.54 9.30
C ARG A 371 -17.86 -13.62 9.54
N ALA A 372 -17.32 -13.02 8.49
CA ALA A 372 -16.34 -11.95 8.59
C ALA A 372 -16.52 -10.92 7.47
N LEU A 373 -16.19 -9.66 7.78
CA LEU A 373 -16.04 -8.57 6.82
C LEU A 373 -14.85 -7.73 7.27
N VAL A 374 -13.85 -7.61 6.40
CA VAL A 374 -12.68 -6.74 6.63
C VAL A 374 -12.50 -5.84 5.43
N MET A 375 -12.23 -4.56 5.68
CA MET A 375 -11.77 -3.60 4.68
C MET A 375 -10.57 -2.87 5.25
N SER A 376 -9.41 -3.03 4.61
CA SER A 376 -8.14 -2.44 5.07
C SER A 376 -7.84 -1.09 4.39
N GLY A 377 -8.71 -0.64 3.48
CA GLY A 377 -8.41 0.48 2.61
C GLY A 377 -7.33 0.12 1.59
N ALA A 378 -6.62 1.13 1.09
CA ALA A 378 -5.60 0.98 0.07
C ALA A 378 -4.22 0.63 0.67
N TRP A 379 -4.07 -0.64 1.07
CA TRP A 379 -2.86 -1.15 1.74
C TRP A 379 -2.34 -2.46 1.10
N GLU A 380 -1.10 -2.87 1.41
CA GLU A 380 -0.46 -4.06 0.80
C GLU A 380 -1.27 -5.36 1.03
N ARG A 381 -1.95 -5.46 2.18
CA ARG A 381 -2.64 -6.67 2.62
C ARG A 381 -3.91 -6.36 3.41
N ALA A 382 -4.84 -7.31 3.44
CA ALA A 382 -5.94 -7.38 4.40
C ALA A 382 -6.05 -8.81 4.94
N THR A 383 -6.14 -8.97 6.27
CA THR A 383 -6.26 -10.28 6.94
C THR A 383 -7.57 -10.34 7.72
N CYS A 384 -8.27 -11.47 7.68
CA CYS A 384 -9.30 -11.81 8.66
C CYS A 384 -9.04 -13.20 9.26
N ARG A 385 -9.57 -13.43 10.47
CA ARG A 385 -9.57 -14.74 11.13
C ARG A 385 -11.01 -15.25 11.21
N VAL A 386 -11.22 -16.52 10.85
CA VAL A 386 -12.51 -17.21 10.95
C VAL A 386 -12.29 -18.63 11.45
N SER A 387 -13.16 -19.11 12.33
CA SER A 387 -13.19 -20.50 12.77
C SER A 387 -14.19 -21.27 11.92
N LEU A 388 -13.73 -22.31 11.22
CA LEU A 388 -14.57 -23.17 10.40
C LEU A 388 -15.21 -24.25 11.29
N GLU A 389 -16.54 -24.29 11.31
CA GLU A 389 -17.31 -25.35 11.99
C GLU A 389 -17.22 -26.67 11.18
N PRO A 390 -17.17 -27.84 11.84
CA PRO A 390 -17.21 -29.13 11.15
C PRO A 390 -18.42 -29.26 10.21
N GLU A 391 -18.24 -29.93 9.08
CA GLU A 391 -19.25 -30.14 8.02
C GLU A 391 -19.85 -28.85 7.40
N GLN A 392 -19.39 -27.65 7.77
CA GLN A 392 -19.81 -26.39 7.14
C GLN A 392 -18.83 -25.94 6.04
N ALA A 393 -19.40 -25.38 4.98
CA ALA A 393 -18.66 -24.71 3.92
C ALA A 393 -18.86 -23.18 3.98
N TYR A 394 -17.84 -22.44 3.55
CA TYR A 394 -17.78 -20.99 3.60
C TYR A 394 -17.24 -20.43 2.28
N ALA A 395 -17.88 -19.40 1.74
CA ALA A 395 -17.40 -18.66 0.59
C ALA A 395 -16.53 -17.48 1.06
N VAL A 396 -15.29 -17.42 0.58
CA VAL A 396 -14.31 -16.35 0.82
C VAL A 396 -14.19 -15.52 -0.45
N LEU A 397 -14.53 -14.24 -0.34
CA LEU A 397 -14.76 -13.33 -1.45
C LEU A 397 -13.87 -12.08 -1.29
N PRO A 398 -12.70 -12.04 -1.96
CA PRO A 398 -11.91 -10.82 -2.08
C PRO A 398 -12.68 -9.75 -2.87
N LEU A 399 -12.64 -8.50 -2.45
CA LEU A 399 -13.36 -7.40 -3.11
C LEU A 399 -12.56 -6.10 -3.15
N SER A 400 -12.88 -5.23 -4.11
CA SER A 400 -12.26 -3.91 -4.30
C SER A 400 -13.23 -2.93 -4.96
N PHE A 401 -13.37 -1.72 -4.39
CA PHE A 401 -14.18 -0.64 -4.95
C PHE A 401 -13.43 0.20 -6.00
N ARG A 402 -12.08 0.15 -5.98
CA ARG A 402 -11.20 0.83 -6.94
C ARG A 402 -10.85 -0.06 -8.13
N SER A 403 -10.56 -1.35 -7.88
CA SER A 403 -10.45 -2.42 -8.90
C SER A 403 -9.57 -2.10 -10.13
N TRP A 404 -8.50 -1.30 -9.96
CA TRP A 404 -7.51 -1.06 -11.01
C TRP A 404 -6.84 -2.38 -11.42
N PRO A 405 -6.76 -2.71 -12.72
CA PRO A 405 -6.22 -4.00 -13.17
C PRO A 405 -4.82 -4.29 -12.62
N GLY A 406 -4.65 -5.44 -11.98
CA GLY A 406 -3.39 -5.82 -11.34
C GLY A 406 -3.47 -7.15 -10.60
N PRO A 407 -2.32 -7.75 -10.26
CA PRO A 407 -2.25 -9.05 -9.60
C PRO A 407 -2.80 -9.03 -8.17
N LEU A 408 -3.43 -10.12 -7.78
CA LEU A 408 -3.99 -10.36 -6.45
C LEU A 408 -3.58 -11.76 -5.95
N LEU A 409 -3.41 -11.93 -4.64
CA LEU A 409 -3.12 -13.23 -4.04
C LEU A 409 -3.96 -13.43 -2.78
N LEU A 410 -4.84 -14.42 -2.77
CA LEU A 410 -5.50 -14.89 -1.55
C LEU A 410 -4.70 -16.04 -0.95
N ARG A 411 -4.33 -15.92 0.31
CA ARG A 411 -3.67 -16.96 1.10
C ARG A 411 -4.61 -17.46 2.20
N VAL A 412 -4.72 -18.78 2.29
CA VAL A 412 -5.42 -19.50 3.36
C VAL A 412 -4.37 -20.16 4.24
N GLN A 413 -4.32 -19.80 5.52
CA GLN A 413 -3.47 -20.44 6.53
C GLN A 413 -4.36 -20.95 7.66
N ALA A 414 -4.14 -22.16 8.14
CA ALA A 414 -5.07 -22.80 9.06
C ALA A 414 -4.38 -23.68 10.10
N SER A 415 -5.03 -23.87 11.26
CA SER A 415 -4.54 -24.72 12.36
C SER A 415 -4.54 -26.22 12.02
N ALA A 416 -5.38 -26.63 11.07
CA ALA A 416 -5.48 -27.98 10.54
C ALA A 416 -5.66 -27.95 9.00
N PRO A 417 -5.63 -29.09 8.29
CA PRO A 417 -5.91 -29.15 6.86
C PRO A 417 -7.30 -28.61 6.49
N VAL A 418 -7.37 -27.87 5.39
CA VAL A 418 -8.61 -27.23 4.89
C VAL A 418 -8.77 -27.56 3.40
N CYS A 419 -9.97 -28.02 3.03
CA CYS A 419 -10.37 -28.15 1.65
C CYS A 419 -10.69 -26.76 1.09
N ALA A 420 -10.12 -26.42 -0.07
CA ALA A 420 -10.34 -25.13 -0.73
C ALA A 420 -10.47 -25.32 -2.25
N ARG A 421 -11.53 -24.74 -2.83
CA ARG A 421 -11.90 -24.83 -4.25
C ARG A 421 -12.19 -23.42 -4.78
N VAL A 422 -11.68 -23.07 -5.96
CA VAL A 422 -12.01 -21.80 -6.62
C VAL A 422 -13.47 -21.83 -7.10
N VAL A 423 -14.18 -20.72 -6.92
CA VAL A 423 -15.57 -20.51 -7.34
C VAL A 423 -15.67 -19.24 -8.21
N SER A 424 -16.72 -19.14 -9.03
CA SER A 424 -16.98 -17.94 -9.84
C SER A 424 -17.40 -16.78 -8.96
N GLU A 425 -16.78 -15.61 -9.12
CA GLU A 425 -17.25 -14.38 -8.47
C GLU A 425 -18.65 -13.95 -8.92
N GLU A 426 -19.07 -14.31 -10.15
CA GLU A 426 -20.38 -13.94 -10.71
C GLU A 426 -21.54 -14.56 -9.91
N ASP A 427 -21.37 -15.80 -9.41
CA ASP A 427 -22.36 -16.53 -8.62
C ASP A 427 -22.66 -15.83 -7.28
N TYR A 428 -21.66 -15.16 -6.70
CA TYR A 428 -21.74 -14.57 -5.36
C TYR A 428 -21.86 -13.04 -5.36
N ALA A 429 -21.46 -12.32 -6.41
CA ALA A 429 -21.39 -10.86 -6.37
C ALA A 429 -22.72 -10.14 -6.01
N PRO A 430 -23.90 -10.52 -6.55
CA PRO A 430 -25.17 -9.91 -6.15
C PRO A 430 -25.48 -10.19 -4.66
N VAL A 431 -25.25 -11.42 -4.21
CA VAL A 431 -25.47 -11.85 -2.83
C VAL A 431 -24.53 -11.11 -1.87
N ALA A 432 -23.26 -10.99 -2.22
CA ALA A 432 -22.23 -10.36 -1.40
C ALA A 432 -22.58 -8.90 -1.09
N TRP A 433 -22.93 -8.11 -2.10
CA TRP A 433 -23.34 -6.72 -1.89
C TRP A 433 -24.63 -6.61 -1.09
N ASN A 434 -25.62 -7.49 -1.33
CA ASN A 434 -26.85 -7.53 -0.52
C ASN A 434 -26.55 -7.84 0.94
N ARG A 435 -25.75 -8.88 1.21
CA ARG A 435 -25.43 -9.34 2.57
C ARG A 435 -24.55 -8.38 3.34
N ILE A 436 -23.66 -7.62 2.67
CA ILE A 436 -23.00 -6.47 3.27
C ILE A 436 -24.08 -5.47 3.72
N LEU A 437 -24.94 -4.99 2.82
CA LEU A 437 -25.91 -3.93 3.14
C LEU A 437 -27.03 -4.34 4.14
N GLU A 438 -27.50 -5.59 4.10
CA GLU A 438 -28.47 -6.13 5.07
C GLU A 438 -27.87 -6.24 6.48
N HIS A 439 -26.63 -6.74 6.57
CA HIS A 439 -25.95 -6.92 7.83
C HIS A 439 -25.59 -5.57 8.48
N THR A 440 -25.28 -4.56 7.66
CA THR A 440 -25.00 -3.20 8.15
C THR A 440 -26.27 -2.46 8.59
N ALA A 441 -27.44 -2.79 8.05
CA ALA A 441 -28.73 -2.23 8.49
C ALA A 441 -29.14 -2.75 9.88
N ALA A 442 -29.01 -4.05 10.13
CA ALA A 442 -29.44 -4.69 11.38
C ALA A 442 -28.76 -4.09 12.64
N PRO A 443 -29.47 -3.89 13.76
CA PRO A 443 -28.87 -3.40 15.00
C PRO A 443 -27.91 -4.47 15.57
N CYS A 444 -26.61 -4.23 15.41
CA CYS A 444 -25.58 -5.15 15.85
C CYS A 444 -25.41 -5.06 17.39
N PRO A 445 -25.42 -6.18 18.14
CA PRO A 445 -25.04 -6.17 19.55
C PRO A 445 -23.57 -5.74 19.70
N ALA A 446 -23.18 -5.28 20.89
CA ALA A 446 -21.85 -4.72 21.15
C ALA A 446 -20.72 -5.66 20.70
N LEU A 447 -20.03 -5.26 19.63
CA LEU A 447 -18.97 -6.03 18.99
C LEU A 447 -17.76 -6.15 19.90
N ARG A 448 -17.25 -7.37 20.09
CA ARG A 448 -15.89 -7.55 20.60
C ARG A 448 -14.90 -7.34 19.44
N PRO A 449 -13.68 -6.84 19.69
CA PRO A 449 -12.65 -6.65 18.64
C PRO A 449 -12.33 -7.93 17.84
N LEU A 450 -12.59 -9.09 18.44
CA LEU A 450 -12.31 -10.42 17.89
C LEU A 450 -13.50 -11.03 17.12
N ASP A 451 -14.70 -10.43 17.16
CA ASP A 451 -15.92 -10.98 16.57
C ASP A 451 -16.07 -10.64 15.07
N GLY A 452 -15.05 -10.99 14.26
CA GLY A 452 -15.10 -11.23 12.80
C GLY A 452 -15.44 -10.07 11.84
N LEU A 453 -16.27 -9.11 12.23
CA LEU A 453 -16.98 -8.19 11.31
C LEU A 453 -16.30 -6.82 11.14
N GLY A 454 -15.20 -6.57 11.84
CA GLY A 454 -14.31 -5.41 11.61
C GLY A 454 -14.90 -4.02 11.88
N VAL A 455 -16.18 -3.91 12.26
CA VAL A 455 -16.87 -2.65 12.53
C VAL A 455 -16.42 -2.09 13.88
N THR A 456 -15.90 -0.86 13.86
CA THR A 456 -15.37 -0.14 15.02
C THR A 456 -16.36 0.87 15.58
N SER A 457 -17.26 1.43 14.74
CA SER A 457 -18.31 2.34 15.18
C SER A 457 -19.54 2.33 14.25
N ARG A 458 -20.69 2.72 14.79
CA ARG A 458 -21.94 2.98 14.04
C ARG A 458 -22.52 4.33 14.43
N SER A 459 -22.69 5.20 13.44
CA SER A 459 -23.37 6.48 13.57
C SER A 459 -24.64 6.47 12.72
N THR A 460 -25.72 7.10 13.19
CA THR A 460 -27.00 7.18 12.47
C THR A 460 -27.51 8.62 12.49
N TYR A 461 -27.81 9.16 11.31
CA TYR A 461 -28.24 10.54 11.11
C TYR A 461 -29.68 10.54 10.56
N PRO A 462 -30.69 10.97 11.34
CA PRO A 462 -32.08 10.96 10.88
C PRO A 462 -32.30 12.02 9.80
N LEU A 463 -32.92 11.62 8.70
CA LEU A 463 -33.24 12.52 7.58
C LEU A 463 -34.68 13.02 7.76
N THR A 464 -34.83 14.33 8.02
CA THR A 464 -36.14 14.98 8.06
C THR A 464 -36.13 16.25 7.23
N PHE A 465 -37.12 16.40 6.35
CA PHE A 465 -37.22 17.51 5.41
C PHE A 465 -38.69 17.84 5.12
N GLN A 466 -38.96 18.91 4.37
CA GLN A 466 -40.32 19.25 3.91
C GLN A 466 -40.54 18.67 2.52
N GLY A 467 -41.57 17.83 2.37
CA GLY A 467 -41.99 17.31 1.07
C GLY A 467 -42.72 18.35 0.22
N SER A 468 -42.98 18.00 -1.03
CA SER A 468 -43.69 18.84 -2.02
C SER A 468 -45.05 19.35 -1.54
N SER A 469 -45.74 18.60 -0.67
CA SER A 469 -47.03 18.98 -0.05
C SER A 469 -46.91 19.87 1.21
N GLY A 470 -45.71 20.36 1.54
CA GLY A 470 -45.43 21.12 2.77
C GLY A 470 -45.44 20.30 4.06
N ARG A 471 -45.72 18.99 3.98
CA ARG A 471 -45.65 18.07 5.13
C ARG A 471 -44.20 17.73 5.45
N ARG A 472 -43.86 17.65 6.74
CA ARG A 472 -42.57 17.12 7.20
C ARG A 472 -42.53 15.62 6.96
N ILE A 473 -41.56 15.16 6.17
CA ILE A 473 -41.30 13.75 5.91
C ILE A 473 -40.21 13.26 6.87
N SER A 474 -40.39 12.04 7.37
CA SER A 474 -39.46 11.26 8.19
C SER A 474 -39.58 9.78 7.80
N GLY A 475 -38.71 8.93 8.32
CA GLY A 475 -38.60 7.52 7.88
C GLY A 475 -37.49 7.30 6.85
N ALA A 476 -36.47 8.14 6.86
CA ALA A 476 -35.19 7.83 6.24
C ALA A 476 -34.04 8.22 7.17
N GLU A 477 -32.92 7.51 7.06
CA GLU A 477 -31.73 7.69 7.89
C GLU A 477 -30.47 7.41 7.07
N LEU A 478 -29.40 8.16 7.33
CA LEU A 478 -28.05 7.80 6.89
C LEU A 478 -27.37 7.01 8.01
N VAL A 479 -27.08 5.74 7.77
CA VAL A 479 -26.26 4.90 8.64
C VAL A 479 -24.83 4.94 8.13
N VAL A 480 -23.89 5.33 8.98
CA VAL A 480 -22.46 5.29 8.68
C VAL A 480 -21.81 4.26 9.59
N LEU A 481 -21.14 3.28 8.98
CA LEU A 481 -20.35 2.28 9.70
C LEU A 481 -18.88 2.48 9.43
N GLN A 482 -18.11 2.59 10.48
CA GLN A 482 -16.66 2.61 10.42
C GLN A 482 -16.11 1.20 10.57
N LEU A 483 -15.22 0.83 9.65
CA LEU A 483 -14.34 -0.33 9.69
C LEU A 483 -12.92 0.18 9.98
N HIS A 484 -11.96 -0.72 10.23
CA HIS A 484 -10.56 -0.32 10.50
C HIS A 484 -9.95 0.58 9.40
N GLY A 485 -10.09 0.20 8.12
CA GLY A 485 -9.53 0.94 6.98
C GLY A 485 -10.58 1.51 5.99
N ALA A 486 -11.86 1.57 6.37
CA ALA A 486 -12.91 2.11 5.51
C ALA A 486 -14.11 2.63 6.32
N ALA A 487 -14.99 3.40 5.70
CA ALA A 487 -16.34 3.64 6.22
C ALA A 487 -17.39 3.49 5.10
N LEU A 488 -18.52 2.88 5.45
CA LEU A 488 -19.65 2.64 4.55
C LEU A 488 -20.79 3.58 4.97
N ALA A 489 -21.17 4.52 4.11
CA ALA A 489 -22.29 5.42 4.33
C ALA A 489 -23.48 4.97 3.48
N MET A 490 -24.52 4.47 4.14
CA MET A 490 -25.72 3.88 3.51
C MET A 490 -26.97 4.67 3.91
N VAL A 491 -27.84 4.96 2.95
CA VAL A 491 -29.18 5.48 3.22
C VAL A 491 -30.14 4.31 3.34
N HIS A 492 -30.91 4.29 4.42
CA HIS A 492 -32.07 3.44 4.61
C HIS A 492 -33.33 4.32 4.47
N ASN A 493 -34.11 4.09 3.43
CA ASN A 493 -35.37 4.77 3.14
C ASN A 493 -36.55 3.82 3.39
N SER A 494 -37.10 3.86 4.60
CA SER A 494 -38.28 3.06 4.97
C SER A 494 -39.60 3.73 4.55
N HIS A 495 -39.56 4.89 3.88
CA HIS A 495 -40.76 5.56 3.39
C HIS A 495 -41.46 4.73 2.31
N LEU A 496 -42.79 4.65 2.38
CA LEU A 496 -43.58 3.72 1.54
C LEU A 496 -43.65 4.14 0.06
N SER A 497 -43.48 5.43 -0.24
CA SER A 497 -43.77 6.00 -1.57
C SER A 497 -42.88 7.17 -2.02
N CYS A 498 -41.97 7.67 -1.18
CA CYS A 498 -41.17 8.86 -1.53
C CYS A 498 -39.76 8.44 -1.97
N THR A 499 -39.37 8.93 -3.16
CA THR A 499 -38.00 8.83 -3.65
C THR A 499 -37.23 10.04 -3.13
N LEU A 500 -36.02 9.80 -2.60
CA LEU A 500 -35.25 10.81 -1.90
C LEU A 500 -33.96 11.13 -2.66
N LEU A 501 -33.68 12.40 -2.93
CA LEU A 501 -32.32 12.86 -3.20
C LEU A 501 -31.67 13.14 -1.85
N VAL A 502 -30.56 12.46 -1.55
CA VAL A 502 -29.77 12.68 -0.33
C VAL A 502 -28.44 13.31 -0.72
N GLU A 503 -28.09 14.44 -0.09
CA GLU A 503 -26.77 15.09 -0.20
C GLU A 503 -26.07 15.00 1.16
N CYS A 504 -24.86 14.44 1.18
CA CYS A 504 -24.04 14.29 2.37
C CYS A 504 -22.69 14.99 2.15
N ARG A 505 -22.37 15.96 3.01
CA ARG A 505 -21.06 16.63 3.04
C ARG A 505 -20.20 16.02 4.12
N LEU A 506 -19.00 15.62 3.71
CA LEU A 506 -18.05 14.84 4.48
C LEU A 506 -16.71 15.56 4.48
N GLN A 507 -16.00 15.48 5.59
CA GLN A 507 -14.59 15.85 5.68
C GLN A 507 -13.78 14.61 6.02
N ALA A 508 -12.70 14.35 5.30
CA ALA A 508 -11.84 13.20 5.55
C ALA A 508 -10.36 13.54 5.35
N SER A 509 -9.50 12.97 6.18
CA SER A 509 -8.04 13.02 6.04
C SER A 509 -7.51 11.69 5.50
N HIS A 510 -6.54 11.76 4.57
CA HIS A 510 -5.89 10.58 3.99
C HIS A 510 -6.86 9.48 3.52
N ALA A 511 -7.98 9.87 2.91
CA ALA A 511 -9.01 8.95 2.42
C ALA A 511 -9.34 9.22 0.94
N ALA A 512 -9.81 8.19 0.23
CA ALA A 512 -10.49 8.34 -1.05
C ALA A 512 -11.98 8.05 -0.86
N VAL A 513 -12.85 8.91 -1.38
CA VAL A 513 -14.30 8.73 -1.30
C VAL A 513 -14.82 8.21 -2.63
N HIS A 514 -15.40 7.02 -2.64
CA HIS A 514 -16.04 6.42 -3.81
C HIS A 514 -17.55 6.61 -3.72
N THR A 515 -18.14 7.06 -4.81
CA THR A 515 -19.60 7.21 -4.98
C THR A 515 -20.06 6.39 -6.17
N ALA A 516 -21.37 6.30 -6.39
CA ALA A 516 -21.91 5.70 -7.62
C ALA A 516 -21.46 6.41 -8.92
N ARG A 517 -20.94 7.65 -8.85
CA ARG A 517 -20.36 8.39 -9.97
C ARG A 517 -18.85 8.14 -10.15
N GLY A 518 -18.26 7.29 -9.31
CA GLY A 518 -16.82 7.01 -9.27
C GLY A 518 -16.09 7.67 -8.08
N PRO A 519 -14.74 7.66 -8.10
CA PRO A 519 -13.92 8.22 -7.05
C PRO A 519 -13.93 9.76 -7.03
N GLN A 520 -13.88 10.33 -5.83
CA GLN A 520 -13.75 11.75 -5.55
C GLN A 520 -12.47 12.04 -4.78
N PHE A 521 -11.69 13.02 -5.25
CA PHE A 521 -10.47 13.48 -4.59
C PHE A 521 -10.68 14.59 -3.55
N GLY A 522 -11.89 15.16 -3.49
CA GLY A 522 -12.26 16.22 -2.56
C GLY A 522 -11.53 17.56 -2.78
N GLU A 523 -12.11 18.62 -2.21
CA GLU A 523 -11.50 19.95 -2.17
C GLU A 523 -10.60 20.08 -0.93
N TRP A 524 -9.48 20.78 -1.03
CA TRP A 524 -8.53 20.93 0.08
C TRP A 524 -9.12 21.79 1.21
N HIS A 525 -9.08 21.31 2.45
CA HIS A 525 -9.58 22.07 3.60
C HIS A 525 -8.47 22.93 4.21
N GLU A 526 -8.38 24.19 3.79
CA GLU A 526 -7.35 25.15 4.20
C GLU A 526 -7.21 25.26 5.73
N GLU A 527 -8.25 25.71 6.43
CA GLU A 527 -8.21 25.95 7.88
C GLU A 527 -7.74 24.74 8.73
N ARG A 528 -8.28 23.53 8.49
CA ARG A 528 -7.91 22.31 9.23
C ARG A 528 -6.45 21.93 8.99
N ASN A 529 -5.97 22.09 7.76
CA ASN A 529 -4.60 21.72 7.42
C ASN A 529 -3.61 22.75 7.98
N GLU A 530 -3.89 24.06 7.84
CA GLU A 530 -3.06 25.14 8.42
C GLU A 530 -2.97 25.05 9.95
N ALA A 531 -4.09 24.81 10.64
CA ALA A 531 -4.10 24.69 12.10
C ALA A 531 -3.24 23.51 12.59
N ALA A 532 -3.22 22.39 11.87
CA ALA A 532 -2.39 21.24 12.23
C ALA A 532 -0.91 21.40 11.80
N TRP A 533 -0.59 22.19 10.77
CA TRP A 533 0.79 22.62 10.49
C TRP A 533 1.36 23.50 11.63
N MET A 534 0.55 24.39 12.20
CA MET A 534 0.95 25.26 13.33
C MET A 534 1.24 24.48 14.63
N LEU A 535 0.69 23.26 14.77
CA LEU A 535 0.90 22.36 15.91
C LEU A 535 2.04 21.35 15.69
N ALA A 536 2.54 21.21 14.45
CA ALA A 536 3.58 20.25 14.08
C ALA A 536 5.00 20.81 14.31
N SER A 537 5.30 21.25 15.53
CA SER A 537 6.57 21.91 15.87
C SER A 537 7.72 20.98 16.30
N ASP A 538 7.49 19.66 16.40
CA ASP A 538 8.50 18.68 16.86
C ASP A 538 8.83 17.62 15.81
N GLU A 539 10.14 17.42 15.64
CA GLU A 539 10.92 16.51 14.78
C GLU A 539 10.32 15.12 14.43
N ARG A 540 9.22 15.07 13.67
CA ARG A 540 8.82 13.87 12.92
C ARG A 540 8.46 14.18 11.48
N TRP A 541 8.96 13.37 10.58
CA TRP A 541 8.56 13.29 9.16
C TRP A 541 7.20 12.59 8.99
N ASP A 542 6.30 12.78 9.97
CA ASP A 542 4.94 12.29 9.93
C ASP A 542 4.13 13.26 9.06
N ALA A 543 3.55 12.73 7.97
CA ALA A 543 3.07 13.58 6.89
C ALA A 543 2.01 14.60 7.32
N ALA A 544 2.04 15.72 6.60
CA ALA A 544 1.09 16.81 6.70
C ALA A 544 -0.38 16.32 6.76
N PRO A 545 -1.24 17.00 7.52
CA PRO A 545 -2.68 16.80 7.44
C PRO A 545 -3.16 16.97 5.98
N ASP A 546 -3.93 16.00 5.48
CA ASP A 546 -4.54 16.00 4.13
C ASP A 546 -6.07 16.00 4.26
N TRP A 547 -6.63 16.90 5.08
CA TRP A 547 -8.08 17.06 5.21
C TRP A 547 -8.70 17.61 3.94
N ARG A 548 -9.79 16.95 3.51
CA ARG A 548 -10.49 17.22 2.26
C ARG A 548 -12.00 17.23 2.47
N CYS A 549 -12.69 18.12 1.77
CA CYS A 549 -14.15 18.21 1.73
C CYS A 549 -14.68 17.39 0.54
N HIS A 550 -15.70 16.57 0.77
CA HIS A 550 -16.35 15.71 -0.21
C HIS A 550 -17.87 15.88 -0.17
N THR A 551 -18.53 15.71 -1.31
CA THR A 551 -19.99 15.76 -1.42
C THR A 551 -20.48 14.48 -2.10
N ALA A 552 -21.12 13.61 -1.32
CA ALA A 552 -21.76 12.40 -1.82
C ALA A 552 -23.26 12.66 -1.98
N GLU A 553 -23.76 12.55 -3.22
CA GLU A 553 -25.19 12.71 -3.52
C GLU A 553 -25.72 11.55 -4.33
N ASP A 554 -26.94 11.10 -4.01
CA ASP A 554 -27.60 10.04 -4.76
C ASP A 554 -29.13 10.02 -4.58
N VAL A 555 -29.82 9.38 -5.51
CA VAL A 555 -31.27 9.19 -5.49
C VAL A 555 -31.60 7.79 -4.98
N VAL A 556 -32.40 7.73 -3.92
CA VAL A 556 -32.73 6.52 -3.15
C VAL A 556 -34.24 6.24 -3.23
N PRO A 557 -34.67 5.13 -3.88
CA PRO A 557 -36.08 4.73 -3.99
C PRO A 557 -36.79 4.52 -2.64
N PRO A 558 -38.12 4.59 -2.59
CA PRO A 558 -38.90 4.17 -1.41
C PRO A 558 -38.67 2.70 -1.08
N ARG A 559 -38.89 2.34 0.20
CA ARG A 559 -38.67 0.99 0.75
C ARG A 559 -37.35 0.38 0.27
N SER A 560 -36.25 1.11 0.42
CA SER A 560 -34.96 0.64 -0.07
C SER A 560 -33.77 1.02 0.82
N PHE A 561 -32.71 0.25 0.67
CA PHE A 561 -31.40 0.54 1.24
C PHE A 561 -30.36 0.66 0.12
N GLN A 562 -29.50 1.67 0.20
CA GLN A 562 -28.55 2.02 -0.87
C GLN A 562 -27.29 2.66 -0.29
N LEU A 563 -26.13 2.20 -0.77
CA LEU A 563 -24.85 2.82 -0.46
C LEU A 563 -24.79 4.22 -1.11
N LEU A 564 -24.50 5.25 -0.32
CA LEU A 564 -24.33 6.63 -0.79
C LEU A 564 -22.86 6.90 -1.14
N CYS A 565 -21.95 6.53 -0.24
CA CYS A 565 -20.51 6.54 -0.51
C CYS A 565 -19.73 5.52 0.33
N VAL A 566 -18.50 5.26 -0.09
CA VAL A 566 -17.50 4.47 0.62
C VAL A 566 -16.27 5.35 0.82
N LEU A 567 -15.83 5.50 2.06
CA LEU A 567 -14.56 6.12 2.39
C LEU A 567 -13.52 5.01 2.53
N LEU A 568 -12.38 5.14 1.86
CA LEU A 568 -11.30 4.15 1.86
C LEU A 568 -10.03 4.81 2.39
N ALA A 569 -9.47 4.27 3.47
CA ALA A 569 -8.23 4.78 4.03
C ALA A 569 -7.07 4.63 3.04
N LEU A 570 -6.31 5.70 2.82
CA LEU A 570 -5.03 5.69 2.10
C LEU A 570 -3.86 5.51 3.08
N ALA A 571 -4.10 5.80 4.37
CA ALA A 571 -3.20 5.56 5.50
C ALA A 571 -4.03 4.99 6.68
N PRO A 572 -4.14 3.66 6.83
CA PRO A 572 -5.08 3.02 7.77
C PRO A 572 -4.90 3.40 9.25
N GLU A 573 -3.68 3.72 9.69
CA GLU A 573 -3.40 4.16 11.07
C GLU A 573 -3.64 5.66 11.32
N ARG A 574 -3.93 6.46 10.28
CA ARG A 574 -3.90 7.94 10.33
C ARG A 574 -5.11 8.64 9.72
N TRP A 575 -5.94 7.91 8.97
CA TRP A 575 -7.15 8.47 8.39
C TRP A 575 -8.18 8.82 9.48
N ALA A 576 -8.92 9.88 9.26
CA ALA A 576 -10.07 10.29 10.05
C ALA A 576 -11.15 10.83 9.11
N PHE A 577 -12.41 10.81 9.55
CA PHE A 577 -13.49 11.44 8.81
C PHE A 577 -14.59 11.97 9.73
N GLU A 578 -15.41 12.86 9.20
CA GLU A 578 -16.52 13.50 9.88
C GLU A 578 -17.68 13.74 8.91
N VAL A 579 -18.91 13.64 9.40
CA VAL A 579 -20.12 13.97 8.64
C VAL A 579 -20.55 15.37 9.04
N ASN A 580 -20.30 16.36 8.18
CA ASN A 580 -20.56 17.76 8.48
C ASN A 580 -22.03 18.14 8.32
N SER A 581 -22.67 17.65 7.26
CA SER A 581 -24.11 17.84 7.05
C SER A 581 -24.70 16.72 6.20
N VAL A 582 -25.96 16.39 6.46
CA VAL A 582 -26.76 15.52 5.60
C VAL A 582 -28.10 16.19 5.36
N GLN A 583 -28.50 16.25 4.10
CA GLN A 583 -29.76 16.84 3.66
C GLN A 583 -30.50 15.83 2.79
N ALA A 584 -31.83 15.90 2.79
CA ALA A 584 -32.68 15.08 1.95
C ALA A 584 -33.80 15.94 1.35
N SER A 585 -34.22 15.61 0.14
CA SER A 585 -35.36 16.23 -0.54
C SER A 585 -36.16 15.18 -1.31
N GLU A 586 -37.46 15.41 -1.47
CA GLU A 586 -38.33 14.56 -2.29
C GLU A 586 -38.10 14.86 -3.77
N VAL A 587 -37.89 13.82 -4.57
CA VAL A 587 -37.73 13.92 -6.03
C VAL A 587 -38.71 12.99 -6.76
N PRO A 588 -39.08 13.31 -8.02
CA PRO A 588 -39.91 12.43 -8.85
C PRO A 588 -39.28 11.03 -9.02
N ALA A 589 -40.12 9.99 -9.02
CA ALA A 589 -39.67 8.59 -8.99
C ALA A 589 -38.98 8.13 -10.30
N ASP A 590 -39.20 8.83 -11.41
CA ASP A 590 -38.54 8.62 -12.70
C ASP A 590 -37.07 9.06 -12.70
N VAL A 591 -36.64 9.88 -11.75
CA VAL A 591 -35.23 10.29 -11.54
C VAL A 591 -34.40 9.18 -10.88
N ALA A 592 -35.04 8.13 -10.34
CA ALA A 592 -34.35 7.02 -9.67
C ALA A 592 -33.43 6.24 -10.63
N SER A 593 -32.14 6.16 -10.31
CA SER A 593 -31.16 5.54 -11.21
C SER A 593 -31.34 4.02 -11.32
N ARG A 594 -31.47 3.52 -12.55
CA ARG A 594 -31.57 2.08 -12.85
C ARG A 594 -30.18 1.45 -12.95
N ARG A 595 -29.58 1.14 -11.80
CA ARG A 595 -28.29 0.44 -11.74
C ARG A 595 -28.50 -1.09 -11.77
N PRO A 596 -27.58 -1.84 -12.42
CA PRO A 596 -27.58 -3.31 -12.37
C PRO A 596 -27.55 -3.87 -10.94
N ALA A 597 -28.18 -5.03 -10.73
CA ALA A 597 -28.29 -5.65 -9.40
C ALA A 597 -26.93 -6.06 -8.81
N ASP A 598 -25.92 -6.30 -9.62
CA ASP A 598 -24.54 -6.61 -9.24
C ASP A 598 -23.67 -5.38 -8.91
N HIS A 599 -24.18 -4.16 -9.08
CA HIS A 599 -23.45 -2.93 -8.78
C HIS A 599 -23.50 -2.59 -7.26
N PRO A 600 -22.37 -2.24 -6.61
CA PRO A 600 -22.32 -2.04 -5.15
C PRO A 600 -23.18 -0.87 -4.65
N PHE A 601 -23.39 0.16 -5.48
CA PHE A 601 -24.26 1.30 -5.15
C PHE A 601 -25.70 1.15 -5.70
N ALA A 602 -26.11 -0.02 -6.19
CA ALA A 602 -27.49 -0.19 -6.66
C ALA A 602 -28.48 -0.29 -5.49
N PRO A 603 -29.68 0.32 -5.58
CA PRO A 603 -30.71 0.19 -4.55
C PRO A 603 -31.12 -1.27 -4.35
N ARG A 604 -31.48 -1.59 -3.11
CA ARG A 604 -32.04 -2.88 -2.69
C ARG A 604 -33.40 -2.65 -2.06
N LEU A 605 -34.42 -3.33 -2.57
CA LEU A 605 -35.76 -3.22 -2.03
C LEU A 605 -35.86 -3.95 -0.69
N GLN A 606 -36.55 -3.35 0.26
CA GLN A 606 -36.90 -3.93 1.54
C GLN A 606 -38.07 -4.88 1.33
N GLU A 607 -37.84 -6.19 1.52
CA GLU A 607 -38.91 -7.19 1.46
C GLU A 607 -39.77 -7.16 2.73
N ASP A 608 -41.09 -7.30 2.56
CA ASP A 608 -42.09 -7.28 3.65
C ASP A 608 -42.06 -8.58 4.47
N GLY A 609 -40.97 -8.79 5.23
CA GLY A 609 -40.95 -9.62 6.45
C GLY A 609 -40.89 -11.16 6.30
N GLY A 610 -39.68 -11.71 6.46
CA GLY A 610 -39.47 -13.00 7.17
C GLY A 610 -39.12 -14.24 6.35
N SER A 611 -37.92 -14.78 6.62
CA SER A 611 -37.48 -16.15 6.29
C SER A 611 -37.37 -16.54 4.81
N LEU A 612 -36.17 -16.41 4.23
CA LEU A 612 -35.81 -17.06 2.97
C LEU A 612 -34.95 -18.31 3.19
N ARG A 613 -35.51 -19.48 2.85
CA ARG A 613 -34.73 -20.59 2.28
C ARG A 613 -34.44 -20.25 0.81
N PRO A 614 -33.29 -20.65 0.23
CA PRO A 614 -33.12 -20.56 -1.21
C PRO A 614 -34.19 -21.39 -1.92
N SER A 615 -34.80 -20.84 -2.97
CA SER A 615 -35.77 -21.53 -3.80
C SER A 615 -35.09 -22.63 -4.59
N ALA A 616 -35.27 -23.87 -4.13
CA ALA A 616 -34.81 -25.05 -4.85
C ALA A 616 -35.58 -25.18 -6.18
N GLY A 617 -34.87 -24.96 -7.29
CA GLY A 617 -35.28 -25.41 -8.62
C GLY A 617 -36.30 -24.53 -9.36
N SER A 618 -35.79 -23.59 -10.15
CA SER A 618 -36.27 -23.47 -11.52
C SER A 618 -35.23 -24.08 -12.45
N ARG A 619 -35.50 -25.31 -12.93
CA ARG A 619 -34.79 -25.86 -14.10
C ARG A 619 -35.21 -25.03 -15.31
N ALA A 620 -34.38 -24.07 -15.72
CA ALA A 620 -34.51 -23.48 -17.05
C ALA A 620 -34.24 -24.58 -18.09
N VAL A 621 -35.32 -25.04 -18.72
CA VAL A 621 -35.29 -26.09 -19.76
C VAL A 621 -34.53 -25.57 -20.98
N GLY A 622 -33.57 -26.36 -21.47
CA GLY A 622 -32.92 -26.07 -22.75
C GLY A 622 -33.88 -26.34 -23.92
N GLY A 623 -34.11 -25.35 -24.78
CA GLY A 623 -34.94 -25.50 -25.98
C GLY A 623 -35.28 -24.18 -26.68
N GLY A 624 -34.48 -23.78 -27.67
CA GLY A 624 -34.62 -22.53 -28.43
C GLY A 624 -33.25 -22.01 -28.88
N ARG A 625 -32.53 -22.72 -29.75
CA ARG A 625 -32.59 -22.60 -31.22
C ARG A 625 -32.51 -21.13 -31.68
N LYS A 626 -31.38 -20.70 -32.23
CA LYS A 626 -31.01 -20.87 -33.65
C LYS A 626 -31.84 -20.01 -34.63
N GLU A 627 -32.38 -18.86 -34.19
CA GLU A 627 -33.07 -17.90 -35.05
C GLU A 627 -32.29 -16.57 -35.24
N ASP A 628 -31.39 -16.18 -34.32
CA ASP A 628 -30.64 -14.91 -34.39
C ASP A 628 -29.46 -14.88 -35.39
N LEU A 629 -29.23 -15.95 -36.15
CA LEU A 629 -28.11 -16.00 -37.11
C LEU A 629 -28.51 -15.66 -38.55
N ASP A 630 -29.78 -15.77 -38.93
CA ASP A 630 -30.27 -15.52 -40.29
C ASP A 630 -30.87 -14.11 -40.49
N SER A 631 -30.91 -13.28 -39.43
CA SER A 631 -31.32 -11.87 -39.48
C SER A 631 -30.19 -10.90 -39.83
N MET A 632 -28.93 -11.32 -39.78
CA MET A 632 -27.77 -10.48 -40.09
C MET A 632 -27.65 -10.20 -41.59
N GLY A 633 -27.39 -8.94 -41.94
CA GLY A 633 -27.13 -8.53 -43.33
C GLY A 633 -25.89 -9.22 -43.92
N THR A 634 -25.84 -9.35 -45.25
CA THR A 634 -24.71 -9.98 -45.94
C THR A 634 -23.37 -9.29 -45.64
N GLU A 635 -23.37 -7.96 -45.50
CA GLU A 635 -22.19 -7.16 -45.16
C GLU A 635 -21.71 -7.43 -43.71
N GLU A 636 -22.61 -7.61 -42.75
CA GLU A 636 -22.25 -7.94 -41.36
C GLU A 636 -21.70 -9.37 -41.25
N ARG A 637 -22.29 -10.32 -42.01
CA ARG A 637 -21.77 -11.69 -42.13
C ARG A 637 -20.37 -11.71 -42.77
N GLU A 638 -20.10 -10.87 -43.77
CA GLU A 638 -18.74 -10.71 -44.32
C GLU A 638 -17.78 -10.03 -43.33
N ALA A 639 -18.21 -8.99 -42.61
CA ALA A 639 -17.38 -8.31 -41.61
C ALA A 639 -16.96 -9.25 -40.47
N VAL A 640 -17.88 -10.07 -39.95
CA VAL A 640 -17.58 -11.08 -38.92
C VAL A 640 -16.66 -12.18 -39.47
N ARG A 641 -16.89 -12.65 -40.71
CA ARG A 641 -16.01 -13.62 -41.36
C ARG A 641 -14.59 -13.07 -41.55
N LEU A 642 -14.46 -11.83 -42.01
CA LEU A 642 -13.18 -11.15 -42.22
C LEU A 642 -12.43 -10.91 -40.91
N ALA A 643 -13.14 -10.54 -39.84
CA ALA A 643 -12.56 -10.38 -38.50
C ALA A 643 -12.01 -11.71 -37.94
N ILE A 644 -12.74 -12.82 -38.14
CA ILE A 644 -12.28 -14.17 -37.77
C ILE A 644 -11.06 -14.57 -38.61
N GLU A 645 -11.07 -14.30 -39.92
CA GLU A 645 -9.94 -14.62 -40.81
C GLU A 645 -8.68 -13.80 -40.47
N LEU A 646 -8.83 -12.54 -40.05
CA LEU A 646 -7.73 -11.69 -39.56
C LEU A 646 -7.17 -12.20 -38.21
N SER A 647 -8.01 -12.51 -37.23
CA SER A 647 -7.57 -13.11 -35.96
C SER A 647 -6.86 -14.46 -36.12
N LEU A 648 -7.27 -15.26 -37.12
CA LEU A 648 -6.58 -16.52 -37.44
C LEU A 648 -5.23 -16.28 -38.14
N ARG A 649 -5.11 -15.23 -38.97
CA ARG A 649 -3.82 -14.83 -39.56
C ARG A 649 -2.83 -14.31 -38.51
N GLU A 650 -3.27 -13.53 -37.53
CA GLU A 650 -2.38 -13.07 -36.43
C GLU A 650 -1.86 -14.22 -35.56
N ARG A 651 -2.69 -15.24 -35.31
CA ARG A 651 -2.26 -16.47 -34.60
C ARG A 651 -1.31 -17.34 -35.41
N LEU A 652 -1.42 -17.35 -36.74
CA LEU A 652 -0.48 -18.08 -37.61
C LEU A 652 0.84 -17.30 -37.83
N ALA A 653 0.80 -15.96 -37.81
CA ALA A 653 2.00 -15.12 -37.91
C ALA A 653 2.90 -15.15 -36.66
N SER A 654 2.41 -15.66 -35.53
CA SER A 654 3.15 -15.80 -34.26
C SER A 654 3.71 -17.22 -34.01
N GLY A 655 3.49 -18.15 -34.93
CA GLY A 655 4.06 -19.51 -34.91
C GLY A 655 5.28 -19.66 -35.84
N GLY A 656 6.40 -19.03 -35.50
CA GLY A 656 7.67 -19.11 -36.26
C GLY A 656 8.72 -19.98 -35.56
N GLU A 657 9.34 -20.90 -36.30
CA GLU A 657 10.23 -21.95 -35.80
C GLU A 657 11.61 -21.45 -35.31
N ARG A 658 12.21 -22.18 -34.36
CA ARG A 658 13.65 -22.06 -34.05
C ARG A 658 14.48 -22.91 -35.02
N PRO A 659 15.47 -22.35 -35.74
CA PRO A 659 16.53 -23.15 -36.37
C PRO A 659 17.68 -23.48 -35.37
N PRO A 660 18.52 -24.48 -35.67
CA PRO A 660 19.44 -25.09 -34.71
C PRO A 660 20.85 -24.48 -34.69
N CYS A 661 21.66 -25.00 -33.76
CA CYS A 661 23.04 -24.61 -33.45
C CYS A 661 24.05 -24.93 -34.57
N ALA A 662 25.10 -24.12 -34.70
CA ALA A 662 26.36 -24.46 -35.34
C ALA A 662 27.51 -23.72 -34.62
N ALA A 663 28.68 -24.36 -34.53
CA ALA A 663 29.89 -23.84 -33.90
C ALA A 663 31.06 -23.90 -34.91
N GLU A 664 32.01 -22.97 -34.79
CA GLU A 664 33.41 -22.95 -35.29
C GLU A 664 33.94 -21.54 -34.91
N GLU A 665 34.83 -21.37 -33.93
CA GLU A 665 36.29 -21.58 -33.92
C GLU A 665 37.14 -20.49 -34.63
N ALA A 666 38.04 -19.90 -33.83
CA ALA A 666 39.25 -19.12 -34.14
C ALA A 666 39.08 -17.68 -34.68
N GLU A 667 39.99 -16.72 -34.42
CA GLU A 667 41.38 -16.80 -33.90
C GLU A 667 41.79 -15.53 -33.12
N GLU A 668 43.00 -15.51 -32.55
CA GLU A 668 43.50 -14.47 -31.62
C GLU A 668 43.86 -13.13 -32.27
N SER A 669 43.67 -12.03 -31.52
CA SER A 669 44.74 -11.01 -31.37
C SER A 669 44.50 -10.15 -30.13
N GLY A 670 45.46 -10.11 -29.22
CA GLY A 670 45.38 -9.31 -28.01
C GLY A 670 46.07 -7.94 -28.16
N LEU A 671 45.56 -6.91 -27.48
CA LEU A 671 46.43 -5.96 -26.75
C LEU A 671 45.64 -5.10 -25.75
N ARG A 672 46.32 -4.73 -24.67
CA ARG A 672 45.79 -3.98 -23.52
C ARG A 672 45.68 -2.49 -23.84
N SER A 673 44.62 -1.80 -23.39
CA SER A 673 44.81 -0.58 -22.57
C SER A 673 43.54 -0.08 -21.83
N ALA A 674 43.70 0.07 -20.51
CA ALA A 674 43.17 1.12 -19.63
C ALA A 674 41.77 1.73 -19.89
N GLY A 675 40.83 1.41 -18.99
CA GLY A 675 39.62 2.22 -18.75
C GLY A 675 40.00 3.67 -18.36
N ARG A 676 39.51 4.63 -19.15
CA ARG A 676 40.02 6.02 -19.18
C ARG A 676 39.27 6.98 -18.23
N TRP A 677 39.24 6.67 -16.94
CA TRP A 677 38.89 7.66 -15.89
C TRP A 677 39.76 7.48 -14.65
N SER A 678 41.06 7.80 -14.75
CA SER A 678 41.91 8.06 -13.58
C SER A 678 43.06 9.01 -13.89
N ARG A 679 43.48 9.78 -12.86
CA ARG A 679 44.69 10.62 -12.70
C ARG A 679 44.67 12.05 -13.27
N ARG A 680 44.56 13.02 -12.34
CA ARG A 680 45.47 14.16 -12.01
C ARG A 680 44.84 14.88 -10.79
N ALA A 681 45.52 15.56 -9.88
CA ALA A 681 46.86 15.48 -9.29
C ALA A 681 46.84 16.28 -7.95
N ARG A 682 47.85 16.14 -7.07
CA ARG A 682 48.09 17.05 -5.91
C ARG A 682 48.94 18.26 -6.36
N ALA A 683 48.94 19.44 -5.75
CA ALA A 683 48.01 20.19 -4.87
C ALA A 683 48.59 21.63 -4.73
N PRO A 684 47.83 22.67 -4.33
CA PRO A 684 47.96 23.15 -2.93
C PRO A 684 46.72 23.85 -2.30
N THR A 685 46.81 24.00 -0.98
CA THR A 685 46.08 24.83 0.01
C THR A 685 44.99 25.86 -0.40
N ALA A 686 43.94 25.90 0.45
CA ALA A 686 43.10 27.05 0.84
C ALA A 686 41.89 27.47 -0.04
N SER A 687 40.80 26.70 0.05
CA SER A 687 39.45 27.18 0.44
C SER A 687 38.49 25.99 0.55
N ALA A 688 37.30 26.17 1.16
CA ALA A 688 36.34 25.10 1.35
C ALA A 688 35.68 24.70 0.01
N ALA A 689 36.17 23.62 -0.62
CA ALA A 689 35.65 23.15 -1.89
C ALA A 689 34.20 22.65 -1.77
N ALA A 690 33.30 23.21 -2.59
CA ALA A 690 31.91 22.81 -2.64
C ALA A 690 31.76 21.38 -3.20
N LYS A 691 30.72 20.66 -2.74
CA LYS A 691 30.36 19.33 -3.27
C LYS A 691 29.21 19.42 -4.27
N CYS A 692 29.18 18.51 -5.23
CA CYS A 692 28.05 18.37 -6.14
C CYS A 692 26.81 17.85 -5.40
N ALA A 693 25.68 18.53 -5.51
CA ALA A 693 24.38 18.12 -4.95
C ALA A 693 23.77 16.87 -5.62
N VAL A 694 24.37 16.36 -6.71
CA VAL A 694 23.91 15.17 -7.43
C VAL A 694 24.83 13.97 -7.15
N CYS A 695 26.14 14.05 -7.45
CA CYS A 695 27.08 12.95 -7.20
C CYS A 695 27.87 13.03 -5.86
N SER A 696 27.71 14.10 -5.07
CA SER A 696 28.47 14.36 -3.83
C SER A 696 30.00 14.49 -3.95
N GLU A 697 30.56 14.41 -5.16
CA GLU A 697 31.99 14.62 -5.42
C GLU A 697 32.41 16.09 -5.25
N ALA A 698 33.70 16.33 -4.99
CA ALA A 698 34.25 17.68 -4.88
C ALA A 698 34.26 18.39 -6.23
N LEU A 699 33.74 19.62 -6.27
CA LEU A 699 33.66 20.42 -7.49
C LEU A 699 35.03 21.06 -7.81
N ALA A 700 35.77 20.44 -8.72
CA ALA A 700 36.95 21.06 -9.33
C ALA A 700 36.54 22.20 -10.28
N GLU A 701 35.51 21.97 -11.10
CA GLU A 701 34.86 22.97 -11.96
C GLU A 701 33.33 22.77 -11.86
N PRO A 702 32.55 23.79 -11.46
CA PRO A 702 31.09 23.71 -11.43
C PRO A 702 30.50 23.78 -12.85
N ALA A 703 29.29 23.24 -13.01
CA ALA A 703 28.52 23.44 -14.23
C ALA A 703 28.24 24.94 -14.46
N PRO A 704 28.36 25.47 -15.69
CA PRO A 704 28.12 26.87 -16.00
C PRO A 704 26.60 27.18 -16.04
N ILE A 705 26.00 27.19 -14.86
CA ILE A 705 24.59 27.46 -14.59
C ILE A 705 24.53 28.62 -13.59
N ALA A 706 23.96 29.76 -13.97
CA ALA A 706 24.01 31.00 -13.22
C ALA A 706 23.21 30.97 -11.92
N CYS A 707 22.07 30.25 -11.87
CA CYS A 707 21.14 30.30 -10.75
C CYS A 707 21.62 29.56 -9.48
N CYS A 708 22.54 28.60 -9.60
CA CYS A 708 22.94 27.66 -8.54
C CYS A 708 24.46 27.39 -8.56
N SER A 709 25.25 28.36 -9.04
CA SER A 709 26.53 28.25 -9.77
C SER A 709 27.73 27.53 -9.15
N GLN A 710 27.61 26.95 -7.96
CA GLN A 710 28.68 26.15 -7.33
C GLN A 710 28.18 24.87 -6.62
N ARG A 711 27.05 24.29 -7.06
CA ARG A 711 26.50 23.06 -6.45
C ARG A 711 26.25 21.89 -7.40
N VAL A 712 26.60 21.95 -8.68
CA VAL A 712 26.43 20.79 -9.60
C VAL A 712 27.66 20.66 -10.48
N CYS A 713 28.17 19.44 -10.67
CA CYS A 713 29.31 19.20 -11.56
C CYS A 713 28.84 19.12 -13.03
N GLY A 714 29.72 19.48 -13.96
CA GLY A 714 29.38 19.51 -15.39
C GLY A 714 28.99 18.16 -15.98
N SER A 715 29.34 17.02 -15.36
CA SER A 715 28.90 15.68 -15.80
C SER A 715 27.46 15.38 -15.36
N CYS A 716 27.12 15.60 -14.09
CA CYS A 716 25.75 15.41 -13.59
C CYS A 716 24.76 16.36 -14.25
N ALA A 717 25.13 17.63 -14.45
CA ALA A 717 24.28 18.59 -15.16
C ALA A 717 23.98 18.12 -16.59
N ARG A 718 24.97 17.56 -17.30
CA ARG A 718 24.79 17.00 -18.65
C ARG A 718 23.91 15.76 -18.68
N CYS A 719 24.19 14.78 -17.81
CA CYS A 719 23.40 13.55 -17.77
C CYS A 719 21.92 13.83 -17.42
N TRP A 720 21.68 14.72 -16.45
CA TRP A 720 20.35 15.15 -16.04
C TRP A 720 19.58 15.84 -17.19
N ALA A 721 20.21 16.81 -17.85
CA ALA A 721 19.60 17.55 -18.94
C ALA A 721 19.33 16.66 -20.17
N GLU A 722 20.21 15.71 -20.49
CA GLU A 722 20.00 14.77 -21.60
C GLU A 722 18.82 13.83 -21.37
N VAL A 723 18.69 13.24 -20.17
CA VAL A 723 17.55 12.36 -19.83
C VAL A 723 16.22 13.13 -19.91
N LEU A 724 16.16 14.35 -19.36
CA LEU A 724 14.96 15.20 -19.43
C LEU A 724 14.52 15.46 -20.87
N VAL A 725 15.46 15.79 -21.77
CA VAL A 725 15.14 16.20 -23.14
C VAL A 725 14.90 15.01 -24.08
N LEU A 726 15.72 13.96 -23.98
CA LEU A 726 15.69 12.83 -24.92
C LEU A 726 14.71 11.73 -24.50
N GLU A 727 14.67 11.38 -23.21
CA GLU A 727 13.85 10.26 -22.72
C GLU A 727 12.48 10.73 -22.22
N GLN A 728 12.44 11.82 -21.43
CA GLN A 728 11.21 12.36 -20.84
C GLN A 728 10.54 13.42 -21.72
N GLY A 729 11.20 13.82 -22.80
CA GLY A 729 10.64 14.68 -23.83
C GLY A 729 10.41 16.14 -23.45
N ALA A 730 11.05 16.65 -22.40
CA ALA A 730 10.79 17.96 -21.82
C ALA A 730 11.11 19.15 -22.77
N ASP A 731 10.22 20.17 -22.74
CA ASP A 731 10.37 21.46 -23.44
C ASP A 731 11.29 22.47 -22.71
N GLU A 732 11.66 22.15 -21.47
CA GLU A 732 12.37 23.03 -20.56
C GLU A 732 13.27 22.22 -19.64
N VAL A 733 14.44 22.78 -19.34
CA VAL A 733 15.48 22.13 -18.51
C VAL A 733 15.77 23.05 -17.34
N CYS A 734 15.77 22.49 -16.13
CA CYS A 734 15.99 23.25 -14.89
C CYS A 734 17.27 22.79 -14.17
N CYS A 735 17.86 23.67 -13.35
CA CYS A 735 18.97 23.32 -12.46
C CYS A 735 18.51 22.20 -11.49
N PRO A 736 19.18 21.03 -11.44
CA PRO A 736 18.79 19.93 -10.57
C PRO A 736 18.91 20.24 -9.07
N ALA A 737 19.59 21.33 -8.69
CA ALA A 737 19.77 21.72 -7.29
C ALA A 737 18.74 22.75 -6.77
N CYS A 738 18.05 23.50 -7.63
CA CYS A 738 17.09 24.54 -7.22
C CYS A 738 15.84 24.67 -8.10
N ALA A 739 15.66 23.77 -9.08
CA ALA A 739 14.55 23.73 -10.03
C ALA A 739 14.31 25.00 -10.88
N GLN A 740 15.20 26.01 -10.82
CA GLN A 740 15.14 27.19 -11.69
C GLN A 740 15.43 26.82 -13.15
N PRO A 741 14.65 27.33 -14.13
CA PRO A 741 14.87 27.04 -15.55
C PRO A 741 16.19 27.62 -16.05
N LEU A 742 16.87 26.87 -16.92
CA LEU A 742 18.14 27.26 -17.53
C LEU A 742 17.92 28.22 -18.71
N ALA A 743 18.76 29.26 -18.79
CA ALA A 743 18.74 30.22 -19.88
C ALA A 743 19.30 29.62 -21.17
N ASP A 744 18.83 30.09 -22.34
CA ASP A 744 19.24 29.55 -23.65
C ASP A 744 20.76 29.62 -23.91
N ALA A 745 21.48 30.52 -23.25
CA ALA A 745 22.95 30.63 -23.32
C ALA A 745 23.69 29.53 -22.53
N GLU A 746 23.02 28.88 -21.56
CA GLU A 746 23.59 27.86 -20.68
C GLU A 746 23.39 26.46 -21.25
N LEU A 747 22.29 26.26 -21.98
CA LEU A 747 21.91 24.99 -22.60
C LEU A 747 23.03 24.32 -23.43
N PRO A 748 23.84 25.03 -24.26
CA PRO A 748 24.92 24.40 -25.03
C PRO A 748 26.05 23.81 -24.18
N ALA A 749 26.19 24.24 -22.93
CA ALA A 749 27.19 23.70 -22.00
C ALA A 749 26.68 22.49 -21.20
N VAL A 750 25.36 22.30 -21.13
CA VAL A 750 24.71 21.17 -20.43
C VAL A 750 24.00 20.18 -21.35
N LEU A 751 23.89 20.43 -22.66
CA LEU A 751 23.30 19.50 -23.62
C LEU A 751 24.27 19.24 -24.79
N LYS A 752 24.46 17.98 -25.18
CA LYS A 752 25.09 17.67 -26.47
C LYS A 752 24.20 18.13 -27.63
N ALA A 753 24.81 18.37 -28.79
CA ALA A 753 24.15 18.91 -29.98
C ALA A 753 22.82 18.22 -30.38
N PRO A 754 22.65 16.88 -30.32
CA PRO A 754 21.38 16.24 -30.66
C PRO A 754 20.23 16.61 -29.70
N ALA A 755 20.51 16.62 -28.39
CA ALA A 755 19.52 16.99 -27.38
C ALA A 755 19.20 18.50 -27.45
N LEU A 756 20.22 19.35 -27.61
CA LEU A 756 20.02 20.78 -27.81
C LEU A 756 19.15 21.07 -29.04
N ALA A 757 19.40 20.38 -30.17
CA ALA A 757 18.59 20.52 -31.38
C ALA A 757 17.13 20.06 -31.16
N ALA A 758 16.91 18.94 -30.47
CA ALA A 758 15.57 18.43 -30.16
C ALA A 758 14.79 19.36 -29.20
N LEU A 759 15.47 19.99 -28.23
CA LEU A 759 14.89 21.00 -27.35
C LEU A 759 14.56 22.29 -28.11
N GLN A 760 15.49 22.77 -28.95
CA GLN A 760 15.29 23.97 -29.76
C GLN A 760 14.20 23.79 -30.83
N ALA A 761 14.05 22.60 -31.42
CA ALA A 761 12.96 22.28 -32.34
C ALA A 761 11.60 22.41 -31.64
N ARG A 762 11.42 21.73 -30.50
CA ARG A 762 10.19 21.83 -29.70
C ARG A 762 9.90 23.24 -29.20
N ARG A 763 10.94 23.98 -28.72
CA ARG A 763 10.80 25.40 -28.36
C ARG A 763 10.39 26.28 -29.55
N ARG A 764 10.89 26.01 -30.77
CA ARG A 764 10.47 26.71 -32.00
C ARG A 764 9.04 26.38 -32.38
N GLU A 765 8.63 25.11 -32.33
CA GLU A 765 7.24 24.69 -32.59
C GLU A 765 6.27 25.31 -31.58
N ARG A 766 6.57 25.21 -30.28
CA ARG A 766 5.78 25.82 -29.20
C ARG A 766 5.73 27.34 -29.31
N LYS A 767 6.83 28.02 -29.66
CA LYS A 767 6.85 29.47 -29.88
C LYS A 767 6.09 29.87 -31.15
N ALA A 768 6.18 29.08 -32.23
CA ALA A 768 5.41 29.29 -33.46
C ALA A 768 3.91 28.95 -33.33
N ALA A 769 3.52 28.16 -32.32
CA ALA A 769 2.15 27.94 -31.90
C ALA A 769 1.64 29.07 -30.98
N ALA A 770 2.46 29.53 -30.03
CA ALA A 770 2.11 30.56 -29.05
C ALA A 770 2.17 32.01 -29.59
N SER A 771 3.02 32.30 -30.57
CA SER A 771 3.14 33.64 -31.17
C SER A 771 2.07 33.94 -32.23
N ARG A 772 1.17 32.99 -32.50
CA ARG A 772 -0.02 33.24 -33.31
C ARG A 772 -1.08 33.85 -32.41
N LEU A 773 -1.21 35.18 -32.45
CA LEU A 773 -2.50 35.79 -32.15
C LEU A 773 -3.56 35.06 -32.98
N PRO A 774 -4.66 34.58 -32.37
CA PRO A 774 -5.67 33.85 -33.13
C PRO A 774 -6.26 34.85 -34.13
N PRO A 775 -6.26 34.53 -35.44
CA PRO A 775 -6.61 35.51 -36.45
C PRO A 775 -8.00 36.11 -36.19
N SER A 776 -8.14 37.40 -36.49
CA SER A 776 -9.45 38.04 -36.55
C SER A 776 -10.29 37.36 -37.63
N GLU A 777 -11.62 37.51 -37.58
CA GLU A 777 -12.48 36.99 -38.65
C GLU A 777 -12.05 37.57 -40.01
N GLU A 778 -11.68 38.84 -40.05
CA GLU A 778 -11.13 39.52 -41.24
C GLU A 778 -9.82 38.88 -41.74
N ALA A 779 -8.92 38.48 -40.85
CA ALA A 779 -7.68 37.77 -41.21
C ALA A 779 -7.91 36.32 -41.68
N LEU A 780 -9.12 35.78 -41.47
CA LEU A 780 -9.60 34.52 -42.06
C LEU A 780 -10.43 34.75 -43.35
N GLY A 781 -10.60 36.00 -43.79
CA GLY A 781 -11.48 36.35 -44.93
C GLY A 781 -12.98 36.26 -44.61
N LEU A 782 -13.34 36.23 -43.32
CA LEU A 782 -14.71 36.06 -42.83
C LEU A 782 -15.28 37.42 -42.37
N PRO A 783 -16.45 37.88 -42.84
CA PRO A 783 -17.14 39.02 -42.24
C PRO A 783 -17.37 38.88 -40.72
N PRO A 784 -17.41 39.99 -39.96
CA PRO A 784 -17.63 39.96 -38.51
C PRO A 784 -18.88 39.17 -38.07
N GLY A 785 -18.77 38.48 -36.94
CA GLY A 785 -19.84 37.65 -36.37
C GLY A 785 -20.19 36.42 -37.22
N GLN A 786 -19.30 35.95 -38.10
CA GLN A 786 -19.56 34.78 -38.93
C GLN A 786 -19.26 33.46 -38.20
N LEU A 787 -18.30 33.43 -37.27
CA LEU A 787 -18.05 32.25 -36.43
C LEU A 787 -19.25 31.92 -35.54
N GLU A 788 -19.92 32.95 -35.00
CA GLU A 788 -21.16 32.81 -34.22
C GLU A 788 -22.32 32.30 -35.10
N ARG A 789 -22.47 32.85 -36.31
CA ARG A 789 -23.46 32.38 -37.30
C ARG A 789 -23.20 30.93 -37.79
N LEU A 790 -21.96 30.44 -37.70
CA LEU A 790 -21.57 29.07 -38.08
C LEU A 790 -21.51 28.10 -36.89
N GLY A 791 -21.80 28.54 -35.66
CA GLY A 791 -21.74 27.69 -34.46
C GLY A 791 -20.34 27.17 -34.09
N ALA A 792 -19.29 27.75 -34.65
CA ALA A 792 -17.90 27.34 -34.44
C ALA A 792 -17.31 27.98 -33.18
N LYS A 793 -16.49 27.23 -32.43
CA LYS A 793 -15.84 27.69 -31.19
C LYS A 793 -14.33 27.62 -31.29
N ARG A 794 -13.63 28.44 -30.49
CA ARG A 794 -12.16 28.44 -30.44
C ARG A 794 -11.65 27.37 -29.47
N CYS A 795 -10.59 26.66 -29.87
CA CYS A 795 -9.90 25.71 -29.00
C CYS A 795 -9.28 26.43 -27.78
N PRO A 796 -9.49 25.96 -26.54
CA PRO A 796 -8.98 26.62 -25.33
C PRO A 796 -7.45 26.60 -25.19
N ALA A 797 -6.74 25.77 -25.96
CA ALA A 797 -5.29 25.63 -25.86
C ALA A 797 -4.51 26.38 -26.96
N CYS A 798 -5.06 26.51 -28.18
CA CYS A 798 -4.36 27.16 -29.30
C CYS A 798 -5.21 28.16 -30.11
N GLY A 799 -6.45 28.44 -29.68
CA GLY A 799 -7.33 29.40 -30.35
C GLY A 799 -7.89 28.97 -31.73
N ALA A 800 -7.45 27.83 -32.28
CA ALA A 800 -7.91 27.32 -33.57
C ALA A 800 -9.45 27.19 -33.60
N GLY A 801 -10.06 27.59 -34.73
CA GLY A 801 -11.49 27.39 -34.96
C GLY A 801 -11.82 25.91 -35.07
N VAL A 802 -12.76 25.45 -34.25
CA VAL A 802 -13.31 24.11 -34.27
C VAL A 802 -14.80 24.24 -34.52
N ALA A 803 -15.28 23.60 -35.57
CA ALA A 803 -16.71 23.36 -35.79
C ALA A 803 -17.02 21.93 -35.34
N LYS A 804 -18.28 21.70 -34.99
CA LYS A 804 -18.81 20.40 -34.60
C LYS A 804 -20.03 20.13 -35.48
N GLU A 805 -20.04 19.03 -36.22
CA GLU A 805 -21.24 18.57 -36.92
C GLU A 805 -22.34 18.29 -35.88
N ALA A 806 -23.56 18.72 -36.17
CA ALA A 806 -24.68 18.66 -35.23
C ALA A 806 -24.88 17.22 -34.69
N GLU A 807 -25.38 17.13 -33.46
CA GLU A 807 -25.72 15.85 -32.78
C GLU A 807 -24.57 14.91 -32.37
N SER A 808 -23.30 15.20 -32.70
CA SER A 808 -22.15 14.38 -32.26
C SER A 808 -21.77 14.55 -30.77
N CYS A 809 -20.68 13.93 -30.29
CA CYS A 809 -20.19 14.10 -28.90
C CYS A 809 -19.66 15.52 -28.62
N HIS A 810 -19.64 16.00 -27.36
CA HIS A 810 -18.90 17.22 -27.01
C HIS A 810 -17.42 17.01 -26.65
N LYS A 811 -16.92 15.78 -26.51
CA LYS A 811 -15.49 15.50 -26.26
C LYS A 811 -14.73 15.60 -27.58
N MET A 812 -13.87 16.62 -27.72
CA MET A 812 -13.12 16.91 -28.94
C MET A 812 -11.62 16.81 -28.70
N ILE A 813 -10.88 16.34 -29.71
CA ILE A 813 -9.44 16.52 -29.81
C ILE A 813 -9.21 17.66 -30.81
N CYS A 814 -8.40 18.66 -30.44
CA CYS A 814 -8.03 19.71 -31.39
C CYS A 814 -7.12 19.13 -32.48
N ARG A 815 -7.53 19.23 -33.75
CA ARG A 815 -6.71 18.77 -34.89
C ARG A 815 -5.35 19.47 -34.98
N THR A 816 -5.26 20.71 -34.50
CA THR A 816 -4.06 21.55 -34.58
C THR A 816 -3.06 21.30 -33.44
N CYS A 817 -3.52 21.28 -32.18
CA CYS A 817 -2.62 21.18 -31.02
C CYS A 817 -2.80 19.89 -30.18
N ARG A 818 -3.62 18.94 -30.65
CA ARG A 818 -3.97 17.67 -29.99
C ARG A 818 -4.59 17.78 -28.58
N ALA A 819 -4.83 18.99 -28.06
CA ALA A 819 -5.50 19.17 -26.77
C ALA A 819 -6.88 18.49 -26.74
N LYS A 820 -7.11 17.65 -25.74
CA LYS A 820 -8.42 17.08 -25.39
C LYS A 820 -9.25 18.14 -24.68
N PHE A 821 -10.44 18.48 -25.17
CA PHE A 821 -11.31 19.48 -24.52
C PHE A 821 -12.80 19.25 -24.79
N CYS A 822 -13.66 19.87 -23.98
CA CYS A 822 -15.10 19.84 -24.19
C CYS A 822 -15.57 20.98 -25.10
N PHE A 823 -16.25 20.69 -26.20
CA PHE A 823 -16.86 21.69 -27.08
C PHE A 823 -17.99 22.49 -26.40
N ARG A 824 -18.64 21.94 -25.36
CA ARG A 824 -19.73 22.63 -24.66
C ARG A 824 -19.19 23.75 -23.77
N CYS A 825 -18.32 23.41 -22.81
CA CYS A 825 -17.82 24.33 -21.78
C CYS A 825 -16.37 24.81 -21.98
N LEU A 826 -15.67 24.36 -23.02
CA LEU A 826 -14.26 24.68 -23.35
C LEU A 826 -13.22 24.27 -22.29
N THR A 827 -13.59 23.45 -21.30
CA THR A 827 -12.65 22.86 -20.32
C THR A 827 -11.73 21.84 -20.99
N ARG A 828 -10.42 21.86 -20.68
CA ARG A 828 -9.46 20.81 -21.07
C ARG A 828 -9.72 19.52 -20.29
N LEU A 829 -9.64 18.39 -20.98
CA LEU A 829 -10.05 17.06 -20.50
C LEU A 829 -8.84 16.11 -20.45
N GLU A 830 -7.75 16.57 -19.84
CA GLU A 830 -6.47 15.83 -19.83
C GLU A 830 -6.37 14.82 -18.69
N TYR A 831 -7.06 15.07 -17.58
CA TYR A 831 -7.04 14.21 -16.38
C TYR A 831 -8.44 13.98 -15.75
N PHE A 832 -9.49 14.60 -16.29
CA PHE A 832 -10.85 14.54 -15.75
C PHE A 832 -11.92 14.80 -16.82
N ASN A 833 -13.17 14.41 -16.55
CA ASN A 833 -14.33 14.70 -17.40
C ASN A 833 -15.14 15.87 -16.80
N CYS A 834 -15.62 16.81 -17.63
CA CYS A 834 -16.36 17.99 -17.19
C CYS A 834 -17.87 17.78 -17.03
N GLY A 835 -18.36 16.53 -17.11
CA GLY A 835 -19.78 16.19 -16.96
C GLY A 835 -20.71 16.64 -18.11
N CYS A 836 -20.23 17.47 -19.06
CA CYS A 836 -21.02 17.94 -20.20
C CYS A 836 -21.42 16.84 -21.21
N THR A 837 -20.84 15.65 -21.10
CA THR A 837 -21.20 14.42 -21.82
C THR A 837 -20.76 13.23 -20.98
N GLY A 838 -21.49 12.11 -21.04
CA GLY A 838 -21.23 10.95 -20.18
C GLY A 838 -19.86 10.31 -20.38
N ALA A 839 -19.50 9.42 -19.47
CA ALA A 839 -18.20 8.75 -19.45
C ALA A 839 -18.03 7.79 -20.64
N GLU A 840 -19.12 7.14 -21.05
CA GLU A 840 -19.25 6.20 -22.17
C GLU A 840 -18.90 6.81 -23.54
N HIS A 841 -19.06 8.12 -23.72
CA HIS A 841 -18.59 8.79 -24.93
C HIS A 841 -17.06 8.86 -24.95
N LYS A 842 -16.46 8.34 -26.02
CA LYS A 842 -15.02 8.38 -26.28
C LYS A 842 -14.65 9.62 -27.11
N PHE A 843 -13.36 9.98 -27.14
CA PHE A 843 -12.85 10.92 -28.14
C PHE A 843 -12.77 10.25 -29.51
N VAL A 844 -12.82 11.05 -30.57
CA VAL A 844 -12.45 10.63 -31.93
C VAL A 844 -11.27 11.47 -32.37
N ASP A 845 -10.22 10.84 -32.89
CA ASP A 845 -9.08 11.53 -33.47
C ASP A 845 -9.48 12.18 -34.81
N PRO A 846 -9.35 13.52 -34.96
CA PRO A 846 -9.77 14.24 -36.17
C PRO A 846 -8.79 14.07 -37.35
N VAL A 847 -7.74 13.25 -37.21
CA VAL A 847 -6.74 12.97 -38.26
C VAL A 847 -6.92 11.57 -38.85
N ASP A 848 -7.09 10.53 -38.02
CA ASP A 848 -7.21 9.14 -38.47
C ASP A 848 -8.54 8.46 -38.12
N GLY A 849 -9.47 9.17 -37.48
CA GLY A 849 -10.81 8.68 -37.12
C GLY A 849 -10.83 7.68 -35.97
N ARG A 850 -9.68 7.37 -35.34
CA ARG A 850 -9.63 6.38 -34.27
C ARG A 850 -10.38 6.84 -33.03
N VAL A 851 -11.11 5.91 -32.42
CA VAL A 851 -11.87 6.15 -31.20
C VAL A 851 -10.95 5.97 -29.99
N ILE A 852 -10.60 7.07 -29.33
CA ILE A 852 -9.66 7.14 -28.21
C ILE A 852 -10.45 7.22 -26.90
N ALA A 853 -10.15 6.35 -25.94
CA ALA A 853 -10.75 6.39 -24.60
C ALA A 853 -10.46 7.74 -23.90
N HIS A 854 -11.33 8.12 -22.94
CA HIS A 854 -11.16 9.36 -22.19
C HIS A 854 -9.80 9.40 -21.49
#